data_AF-A0A3M1T645-F1
#
_entry.id   AF-A0A3M1T645-F1
#
_cell.length_a   1.000
_cell.length_b   1.000
_cell.length_c   1.000
_cell.angle_alpha   90.00
_cell.angle_beta   90.00
_cell.angle_gamma   90.00
#
_symmetry.space_group_name_H-M   'P 1'
#
loop_
_entity.id
_entity.type
_entity.pdbx_description
1 polymer ?
#
loop_
_entity_poly.entity_id
_entity_poly.type
_entity_poly.pdbx_seq_one_letter_code
_entity_poly.pdbx_strand_id
1 'polypeptide(L)'
;MRTRPDWISEARRCPLAERVRRRSSDSGGLSMRSTRTPGSRATPGRAQPEAPPNTAISAARHRSRSGYEPTAERGRFAAADREVVSFRKHGRNACWVAGTGTLLNPVPKQGQPPMGAAMHGALLRVSVWVMLVATPLLAQATPVGPDPSHLVPSSAVSRKAARQALVELIDDAVARAGVEEARVGLHVVSVETGEEIYALSADSLLNPASNMKLFTTAAALELLGPDFRFETEIYVDREPDANGVVRGNIYVKGKGDPTFVSERMHRLVTDLWHMGIRRITGAVIVDDSYFDDVREGPGWEQEHSDRAYVAPVGALSLNFNAVAIHVRPGRRPGLPAIVSVDPESDYFVVDNHVLTVSARRRRRHIPASIPLGKRQKIHVRGYQPIGHKGAVYYRRIDNPPLYFGHTFRAYLKRRGVRMGPMVKEGRVPPDAKLLYRSYSDRLASIVRTVNKISNNHIAEMLLKALGAEVQGPPGSWPSGIAVVEAFLEREVGIPRGTYVMKNGSGLNDTNRVSARQITTLLRHMWRHFQVMPEFVSSLSVVGRDGTAAFRLDETPAAGVMRAKTGTLENVSALSGYVATAAGEVLAFSILVNDHPGRYSEVVRGVDTIAEAIASYGLPPGGVPPAAVAAGPPATLGQGAPSLRDRVRVYASLGAEENPRNVRFLKSALRTETDPVVRAVIAEALYHSEPSLGARLLIEAFEPDADFLRRLATVASERGGPTPVLSSFLDLAAEGRRDAIARLFAAARFATADAPLGTEVAEGLSEVGRTAPDECLAVLGGLDEETAKAVLSAFVRGTPVEELESHPLRRALEAAAEQGGSERLLASGSYLHTLLHREEEGEAPHASLATGEGSEPALEETPEEVQPGGGGGL
;
A
#
# COMPACT_ATOMS: atom_id res chain seq x y z
N MET A 1 6.32 66.55 -20.98
CA MET A 1 7.15 65.33 -21.06
C MET A 1 8.17 65.40 -19.93
N ARG A 2 7.99 64.57 -18.89
CA ARG A 2 8.78 63.38 -18.57
C ARG A 2 10.14 63.68 -17.91
N THR A 3 10.14 63.63 -16.59
CA THR A 3 11.20 63.03 -15.74
C THR A 3 10.60 62.68 -14.37
N ARG A 4 11.04 61.56 -13.80
CA ARG A 4 10.81 61.04 -12.43
C ARG A 4 10.97 62.14 -11.35
N PRO A 5 10.35 62.08 -10.15
CA PRO A 5 10.68 61.04 -9.15
C PRO A 5 9.60 60.66 -8.08
N ASP A 6 9.88 59.56 -7.35
CA ASP A 6 9.79 59.40 -5.88
C ASP A 6 8.46 59.25 -5.05
N TRP A 7 8.49 58.21 -4.17
CA TRP A 7 7.81 57.98 -2.85
C TRP A 7 6.45 57.23 -2.89
N ILE A 8 6.01 56.39 -1.94
CA ILE A 8 6.38 56.02 -0.55
C ILE A 8 5.72 54.66 -0.18
N SER A 9 6.13 54.10 0.96
CA SER A 9 5.60 52.95 1.72
C SER A 9 4.07 52.81 1.87
N GLU A 10 3.57 51.57 1.98
CA GLU A 10 2.47 51.23 2.89
C GLU A 10 2.41 49.73 3.23
N ALA A 11 3.05 49.37 4.35
CA ALA A 11 2.77 48.12 5.06
C ALA A 11 1.55 48.35 5.95
N ARG A 12 0.42 47.70 5.66
CA ARG A 12 -0.73 47.67 6.56
C ARG A 12 -0.44 46.74 7.74
N ARG A 13 0.03 47.31 8.84
CA ARG A 13 -0.29 46.83 10.19
C ARG A 13 -1.63 47.44 10.57
N CYS A 14 -2.58 46.60 11.00
CA CYS A 14 -3.76 47.07 11.72
C CYS A 14 -3.59 46.80 13.22
N PRO A 15 -3.69 47.82 14.09
CA PRO A 15 -3.49 47.74 15.54
C PRO A 15 -4.81 47.84 16.33
N LEU A 16 -4.85 47.32 17.56
CA LEU A 16 -5.67 47.77 18.71
C LEU A 16 -5.49 46.74 19.85
N ALA A 17 -5.34 47.07 21.14
CA ALA A 17 -4.80 48.21 21.86
C ALA A 17 -4.71 47.76 23.34
N GLU A 18 -3.58 48.04 23.98
CA GLU A 18 -3.49 48.13 25.44
C GLU A 18 -4.23 49.38 25.96
N ARG A 19 -4.88 49.24 27.11
CA ARG A 19 -4.89 50.15 28.29
C ARG A 19 -5.81 49.50 29.33
N VAL A 20 -5.47 49.38 30.61
CA VAL A 20 -5.22 50.48 31.55
C VAL A 20 -4.31 50.01 32.71
N ARG A 21 -3.31 50.85 33.03
CA ARG A 21 -2.52 50.85 34.29
C ARG A 21 -3.32 51.49 35.44
N ARG A 22 -3.09 51.02 36.68
CA ARG A 22 -2.68 51.78 37.91
C ARG A 22 -3.08 50.98 39.18
N ARG A 23 -2.11 50.53 39.99
CA ARG A 23 -1.55 51.13 41.24
C ARG A 23 -2.42 50.96 42.49
N SER A 24 -1.92 50.19 43.47
CA SER A 24 -1.86 50.44 44.93
C SER A 24 -1.68 49.08 45.64
N SER A 25 -0.50 48.72 46.16
CA SER A 25 0.05 49.05 47.48
C SER A 25 -0.68 48.41 48.68
N ASP A 26 0.14 47.72 49.47
CA ASP A 26 0.12 47.60 50.95
C ASP A 26 -0.54 46.42 51.68
N SER A 27 0.33 45.90 52.57
CA SER A 27 0.09 45.35 53.92
C SER A 27 -0.68 44.03 54.01
N GLY A 28 -0.08 42.96 54.52
CA GLY A 28 0.16 42.74 55.97
C GLY A 28 -1.00 41.86 56.47
N GLY A 29 -0.86 40.68 57.06
CA GLY A 29 0.14 40.15 57.98
C GLY A 29 -0.66 39.33 59.01
N LEU A 30 0.00 38.35 59.65
CA LEU A 30 -0.39 37.67 60.91
C LEU A 30 -1.51 36.61 60.79
N SER A 31 -1.49 35.44 61.46
CA SER A 31 -0.63 34.94 62.53
C SER A 31 -1.06 33.53 63.02
N MET A 32 -0.08 32.74 63.49
CA MET A 32 -0.12 31.70 64.56
C MET A 32 -0.74 30.32 64.22
N ARG A 33 -0.21 29.16 64.68
CA ARG A 33 0.64 28.74 65.84
C ARG A 33 1.29 27.37 65.51
N SER A 34 2.59 27.17 65.76
CA SER A 34 3.22 26.47 66.93
C SER A 34 3.01 24.92 66.92
N THR A 35 4.00 24.02 67.03
CA THR A 35 5.06 23.91 68.06
C THR A 35 6.09 22.79 67.74
N ARG A 36 7.37 23.11 67.98
CA ARG A 36 8.45 22.37 68.71
C ARG A 36 8.89 20.92 68.34
N THR A 37 10.14 20.89 67.83
CA THR A 37 11.32 19.99 67.98
C THR A 37 11.77 19.75 69.47
N PRO A 38 12.93 19.11 69.86
CA PRO A 38 14.01 18.32 69.17
C PRO A 38 14.63 17.10 69.97
N GLY A 39 15.69 16.45 69.42
CA GLY A 39 16.80 15.83 70.18
C GLY A 39 17.65 14.77 69.41
N SER A 40 18.79 15.13 68.77
CA SER A 40 20.23 14.82 69.12
C SER A 40 20.71 13.35 68.94
N ARG A 41 21.92 12.94 68.48
CA ARG A 41 23.25 13.55 68.17
C ARG A 41 24.17 12.49 67.45
N ALA A 42 25.00 12.93 66.48
CA ALA A 42 26.41 12.59 66.06
C ALA A 42 27.08 11.21 66.44
N THR A 43 27.98 10.50 65.70
CA THR A 43 29.03 10.71 64.63
C THR A 43 29.74 9.32 64.36
N PRO A 44 30.89 9.14 63.63
CA PRO A 44 31.27 9.38 62.21
C PRO A 44 32.02 8.18 61.52
N GLY A 45 32.37 8.26 60.21
CA GLY A 45 33.35 7.35 59.57
C GLY A 45 33.50 7.50 58.04
N ARG A 46 34.72 7.41 57.51
CA ARG A 46 35.18 7.86 56.17
C ARG A 46 35.84 6.70 55.39
N ALA A 47 35.81 6.78 54.04
CA ALA A 47 36.71 6.19 53.01
C ALA A 47 36.39 4.83 52.31
N GLN A 48 36.59 4.82 50.98
CA GLN A 48 36.71 3.72 49.99
C GLN A 48 37.90 2.75 50.33
N PRO A 49 38.12 1.53 49.73
CA PRO A 49 38.02 1.16 48.28
C PRO A 49 37.75 -0.36 47.92
N GLU A 50 37.99 -0.73 46.65
CA GLU A 50 38.40 -2.05 46.08
C GLU A 50 37.41 -3.10 45.51
N ALA A 51 37.83 -3.69 44.38
CA ALA A 51 37.38 -4.94 43.72
C ALA A 51 38.21 -6.15 44.25
N PRO A 52 38.25 -7.38 43.68
CA PRO A 52 37.29 -8.29 43.02
C PRO A 52 37.15 -9.61 43.87
N PRO A 53 36.83 -10.81 43.32
CA PRO A 53 37.91 -11.67 42.79
C PRO A 53 37.56 -12.58 41.59
N ASN A 54 38.65 -13.04 40.94
CA ASN A 54 38.75 -14.15 39.99
C ASN A 54 38.94 -15.51 40.71
N THR A 55 38.49 -16.59 40.08
CA THR A 55 39.05 -17.97 40.12
C THR A 55 38.63 -18.66 38.80
N ALA A 56 39.47 -19.11 37.84
CA ALA A 56 40.60 -20.07 37.84
C ALA A 56 40.11 -21.50 38.25
N ILE A 57 40.25 -22.65 37.57
CA ILE A 57 41.13 -23.21 36.52
C ILE A 57 40.49 -24.56 36.04
N SER A 58 40.66 -24.95 34.76
CA SER A 58 41.00 -26.34 34.35
C SER A 58 41.16 -26.44 32.82
N ALA A 59 42.27 -27.03 32.41
CA ALA A 59 42.70 -27.21 31.03
C ALA A 59 42.62 -28.69 30.60
N ALA A 60 42.30 -28.96 29.33
CA ALA A 60 42.73 -30.17 28.63
C ALA A 60 42.78 -30.00 27.09
N ARG A 61 44.02 -30.01 26.58
CA ARG A 61 44.61 -30.51 25.31
C ARG A 61 43.66 -31.29 24.34
N HIS A 62 43.82 -31.38 23.01
CA HIS A 62 44.92 -31.15 22.04
C HIS A 62 44.40 -31.34 20.58
N ARG A 63 45.04 -30.65 19.60
CA ARG A 63 45.30 -31.03 18.16
C ARG A 63 44.12 -31.01 17.17
N SER A 64 44.22 -30.61 15.89
CA SER A 64 45.33 -30.14 15.03
C SER A 64 44.80 -29.76 13.61
N ARG A 65 45.48 -28.79 12.93
CA ARG A 65 45.65 -28.58 11.45
C ARG A 65 44.38 -28.25 10.63
N SER A 66 44.34 -27.41 9.60
CA SER A 66 45.26 -26.66 8.68
C SER A 66 44.45 -25.44 8.17
N GLY A 67 44.95 -24.25 7.81
CA GLY A 67 46.17 -23.88 7.09
C GLY A 67 45.92 -23.78 5.59
N TYR A 68 45.46 -22.63 5.06
CA TYR A 68 45.88 -22.06 3.76
C TYR A 68 45.23 -20.68 3.47
N GLU A 69 46.06 -19.64 3.32
CA GLU A 69 45.76 -18.40 2.57
C GLU A 69 45.76 -18.68 1.05
N PRO A 70 45.35 -17.75 0.19
CA PRO A 70 46.43 -17.10 -0.57
C PRO A 70 46.23 -15.61 -0.88
N THR A 71 47.41 -15.07 -1.22
CA THR A 71 47.87 -13.74 -1.55
C THR A 71 47.37 -13.15 -2.87
N ALA A 72 47.54 -11.83 -2.96
CA ALA A 72 47.38 -10.98 -4.13
C ALA A 72 48.43 -11.25 -5.22
N GLU A 73 48.04 -11.08 -6.49
CA GLU A 73 48.98 -10.81 -7.59
C GLU A 73 48.38 -9.87 -8.64
N ARG A 74 49.25 -9.01 -9.17
CA ARG A 74 49.03 -8.08 -10.28
C ARG A 74 49.36 -8.78 -11.61
N GLY A 75 48.59 -8.53 -12.66
CA GLY A 75 48.97 -8.80 -14.05
C GLY A 75 48.22 -7.88 -15.02
N ARG A 76 48.93 -7.29 -15.99
CA ARG A 76 48.43 -6.37 -17.02
C ARG A 76 48.28 -7.06 -18.40
N PHE A 77 47.46 -6.45 -19.27
CA PHE A 77 47.31 -6.60 -20.74
C PHE A 77 46.68 -7.94 -21.21
N ALA A 78 45.81 -8.01 -22.24
CA ALA A 78 45.71 -7.27 -23.50
C ALA A 78 44.28 -7.18 -24.08
N ALA A 79 44.15 -6.52 -25.24
CA ALA A 79 42.94 -6.05 -25.92
C ALA A 79 42.44 -6.98 -27.06
N ALA A 80 41.23 -6.65 -27.56
CA ALA A 80 40.59 -7.04 -28.83
C ALA A 80 40.14 -8.52 -28.92
N ASP A 81 38.96 -8.89 -29.47
CA ASP A 81 38.43 -8.49 -30.78
C ASP A 81 36.90 -8.42 -30.88
N ARG A 82 36.48 -7.62 -31.86
CA ARG A 82 35.13 -7.54 -32.44
C ARG A 82 34.93 -8.68 -33.44
N GLU A 83 33.74 -9.25 -33.49
CA GLU A 83 33.18 -9.73 -34.76
C GLU A 83 31.73 -9.28 -34.92
N VAL A 84 31.44 -8.81 -36.13
CA VAL A 84 30.20 -8.25 -36.66
C VAL A 84 29.91 -9.00 -37.95
N VAL A 85 28.75 -9.65 -38.08
CA VAL A 85 27.95 -9.88 -39.33
C VAL A 85 26.59 -10.48 -38.88
N SER A 86 25.41 -10.36 -39.51
CA SER A 86 24.65 -9.26 -40.12
C SER A 86 23.21 -9.82 -40.37
N PHE A 87 22.19 -9.01 -40.07
CA PHE A 87 20.80 -8.97 -40.56
C PHE A 87 20.12 -10.13 -41.34
N ARG A 88 18.88 -10.47 -40.90
CA ARG A 88 17.68 -10.41 -41.77
C ARG A 88 16.49 -9.77 -41.03
N LYS A 89 15.96 -8.70 -41.64
CA LYS A 89 14.67 -8.03 -41.33
C LYS A 89 13.49 -8.95 -41.68
N HIS A 90 12.39 -8.82 -40.93
CA HIS A 90 10.95 -8.71 -41.31
C HIS A 90 10.22 -8.58 -39.94
N GLY A 91 9.36 -7.64 -39.57
CA GLY A 91 8.78 -6.43 -40.12
C GLY A 91 7.55 -6.10 -39.25
N ARG A 92 7.44 -4.84 -38.76
CA ARG A 92 6.20 -4.14 -38.29
C ARG A 92 5.41 -4.79 -37.12
N ASN A 93 5.07 -4.16 -35.99
CA ASN A 93 4.62 -2.80 -35.70
C ASN A 93 4.95 -2.44 -34.24
N ALA A 94 5.43 -1.21 -34.02
CA ALA A 94 5.65 -0.64 -32.69
C ALA A 94 4.91 0.71 -32.58
N CYS A 95 4.28 0.92 -31.42
CA CYS A 95 4.15 2.14 -30.61
C CYS A 95 2.82 2.02 -29.79
N TRP A 96 2.69 2.45 -28.54
CA TRP A 96 3.24 3.62 -27.85
C TRP A 96 3.37 3.38 -26.33
N VAL A 97 4.42 3.94 -25.71
CA VAL A 97 4.47 4.29 -24.28
C VAL A 97 4.83 5.78 -24.23
N ALA A 98 3.95 6.59 -23.64
CA ALA A 98 4.10 8.04 -23.55
C ALA A 98 4.98 8.40 -22.35
N GLY A 99 6.09 9.09 -22.63
CA GLY A 99 6.81 9.93 -21.68
C GLY A 99 6.87 11.34 -22.26
N THR A 100 6.43 12.33 -21.51
CA THR A 100 6.48 13.73 -21.91
C THR A 100 7.78 14.37 -21.42
N GLY A 101 8.66 14.67 -22.36
CA GLY A 101 9.86 15.47 -22.19
C GLY A 101 10.20 16.14 -23.52
N THR A 102 9.87 17.42 -23.62
CA THR A 102 10.03 18.32 -24.76
C THR A 102 11.46 18.32 -25.29
N LEU A 103 11.64 18.16 -26.60
CA LEU A 103 12.89 18.48 -27.29
C LEU A 103 12.64 19.33 -28.54
N LEU A 104 13.54 20.30 -28.68
CA LEU A 104 13.75 21.21 -29.79
C LEU A 104 13.85 20.47 -31.13
N ASN A 105 13.24 21.07 -32.16
CA ASN A 105 13.40 20.64 -33.55
C ASN A 105 14.81 20.94 -34.09
N PRO A 106 15.39 20.06 -34.93
CA PRO A 106 16.59 20.35 -35.69
C PRO A 106 16.28 20.98 -37.05
N VAL A 107 17.20 21.85 -37.45
CA VAL A 107 17.33 22.57 -38.73
C VAL A 107 17.79 21.63 -39.86
N PRO A 108 17.37 21.82 -41.13
CA PRO A 108 18.06 21.27 -42.30
C PRO A 108 19.06 22.26 -42.93
N LYS A 109 20.10 21.69 -43.57
CA LYS A 109 21.30 22.35 -44.11
C LYS A 109 21.10 23.10 -45.44
N GLN A 110 21.68 24.31 -45.48
CA GLN A 110 22.54 24.98 -46.50
C GLN A 110 22.07 25.26 -47.94
N GLY A 111 22.09 26.57 -48.28
CA GLY A 111 22.33 27.17 -49.60
C GLY A 111 22.48 28.71 -49.45
N GLN A 112 23.58 29.28 -49.94
CA GLN A 112 24.08 30.66 -49.68
C GLN A 112 23.49 31.77 -50.63
N PRO A 113 23.83 33.09 -50.49
CA PRO A 113 22.89 34.23 -50.44
C PRO A 113 22.84 35.10 -51.73
N PRO A 114 22.14 36.27 -51.74
CA PRO A 114 22.84 37.53 -51.43
C PRO A 114 22.02 38.63 -50.71
N MET A 115 22.78 39.64 -50.24
CA MET A 115 22.36 40.92 -49.66
C MET A 115 21.63 41.85 -50.65
N GLY A 116 20.78 42.76 -50.15
CA GLY A 116 20.42 43.98 -50.87
C GLY A 116 19.17 44.74 -50.41
N ALA A 117 19.37 45.73 -49.52
CA ALA A 117 18.79 47.08 -49.48
C ALA A 117 17.26 47.37 -49.48
N ALA A 118 16.89 48.25 -48.51
CA ALA A 118 15.93 49.36 -48.60
C ALA A 118 14.41 48.99 -48.72
N MET A 119 13.40 49.71 -48.22
CA MET A 119 13.23 51.00 -47.56
C MET A 119 11.73 51.15 -47.17
N HIS A 120 11.41 51.95 -46.14
CA HIS A 120 10.07 52.54 -45.81
C HIS A 120 8.89 51.59 -45.47
N GLY A 121 8.02 51.83 -44.49
CA GLY A 121 7.78 52.97 -43.60
C GLY A 121 6.51 52.72 -42.76
N ALA A 122 6.36 53.53 -41.70
CA ALA A 122 5.15 53.81 -40.89
C ALA A 122 4.48 52.64 -40.13
N LEU A 123 4.61 52.55 -38.80
CA LEU A 123 3.76 53.21 -37.78
C LEU A 123 2.25 52.99 -38.00
N LEU A 124 1.60 52.22 -37.12
CA LEU A 124 0.62 52.79 -36.16
C LEU A 124 0.12 51.77 -35.12
N ARG A 125 -0.17 52.33 -33.96
CA ARG A 125 -0.53 51.72 -32.69
C ARG A 125 -2.03 51.44 -32.59
N VAL A 126 -2.34 50.31 -31.92
CA VAL A 126 -3.30 50.12 -30.81
C VAL A 126 -4.58 50.99 -30.82
N SER A 127 -5.77 50.35 -30.76
CA SER A 127 -6.64 50.26 -29.55
C SER A 127 -8.16 50.21 -29.87
N VAL A 128 -8.82 49.18 -29.33
CA VAL A 128 -10.19 49.07 -28.76
C VAL A 128 -11.50 49.33 -29.56
N TRP A 129 -12.50 48.46 -29.25
CA TRP A 129 -13.87 48.75 -28.69
C TRP A 129 -15.12 48.26 -29.49
N VAL A 130 -16.01 47.61 -28.71
CA VAL A 130 -17.50 47.63 -28.71
C VAL A 130 -18.33 46.76 -29.70
N MET A 131 -19.35 46.11 -29.11
CA MET A 131 -20.50 45.37 -29.69
C MET A 131 -21.49 46.23 -30.50
N LEU A 132 -22.24 45.62 -31.45
CA LEU A 132 -23.73 45.57 -31.48
C LEU A 132 -24.29 44.95 -32.78
N VAL A 133 -25.14 43.91 -32.59
CA VAL A 133 -26.45 43.59 -33.22
C VAL A 133 -26.71 43.84 -34.71
N ALA A 134 -27.17 42.79 -35.41
CA ALA A 134 -28.13 42.88 -36.51
C ALA A 134 -29.07 41.66 -36.53
N THR A 135 -30.37 41.92 -36.71
CA THR A 135 -31.54 41.01 -36.72
C THR A 135 -31.81 40.34 -38.08
N PRO A 136 -32.69 39.31 -38.14
CA PRO A 136 -32.82 38.36 -39.25
C PRO A 136 -33.98 38.67 -40.22
N LEU A 137 -33.98 38.04 -41.41
CA LEU A 137 -35.08 38.04 -42.38
C LEU A 137 -35.68 36.62 -42.55
N LEU A 138 -37.01 36.56 -42.57
CA LEU A 138 -37.87 35.37 -42.61
C LEU A 138 -37.82 34.58 -43.93
N ALA A 139 -37.97 33.26 -43.83
CA ALA A 139 -38.63 32.43 -44.84
C ALA A 139 -39.70 31.58 -44.13
N GLN A 140 -40.94 31.67 -44.63
CA GLN A 140 -42.11 30.97 -44.10
C GLN A 140 -42.12 29.51 -44.56
N ALA A 141 -42.30 28.59 -43.62
CA ALA A 141 -42.89 27.29 -43.87
C ALA A 141 -43.76 26.95 -42.65
N THR A 142 -45.06 26.82 -42.86
CA THR A 142 -46.01 26.34 -41.85
C THR A 142 -45.95 24.81 -41.77
N PRO A 143 -45.78 24.24 -40.56
CA PRO A 143 -46.40 22.96 -40.26
C PRO A 143 -47.48 23.14 -39.18
N VAL A 144 -48.57 22.42 -39.40
CA VAL A 144 -49.69 22.20 -38.49
C VAL A 144 -49.14 21.83 -37.10
N GLY A 145 -49.39 22.68 -36.11
CA GLY A 145 -48.98 22.44 -34.73
C GLY A 145 -49.90 21.43 -34.04
N PRO A 146 -49.38 20.46 -33.28
CA PRO A 146 -50.17 19.79 -32.26
C PRO A 146 -50.54 20.81 -31.17
N ASP A 147 -51.74 20.65 -30.64
CA ASP A 147 -52.36 21.45 -29.58
C ASP A 147 -51.38 21.82 -28.43
N PRO A 148 -51.18 23.11 -28.10
CA PRO A 148 -50.29 23.53 -27.02
C PRO A 148 -50.80 23.20 -25.61
N SER A 149 -52.01 22.66 -25.42
CA SER A 149 -52.54 22.36 -24.08
C SER A 149 -52.01 21.08 -23.41
N HIS A 150 -51.08 20.33 -24.01
CA HIS A 150 -50.54 19.09 -23.41
C HIS A 150 -49.01 19.02 -23.27
N LEU A 151 -48.35 20.16 -23.05
CA LEU A 151 -46.97 20.18 -22.57
C LEU A 151 -46.86 21.03 -21.31
N VAL A 152 -47.57 20.60 -20.27
CA VAL A 152 -47.10 20.84 -18.91
C VAL A 152 -45.75 20.12 -18.81
N PRO A 153 -44.64 20.78 -18.46
CA PRO A 153 -43.44 20.06 -18.12
C PRO A 153 -43.79 19.17 -16.91
N SER A 154 -43.75 17.85 -17.11
CA SER A 154 -43.60 16.90 -16.02
C SER A 154 -42.17 17.05 -15.46
N SER A 155 -41.85 18.22 -14.90
CA SER A 155 -40.50 18.58 -14.44
C SER A 155 -40.37 18.55 -12.92
N ALA A 156 -41.28 17.86 -12.24
CA ALA A 156 -41.20 17.61 -10.81
C ALA A 156 -42.00 16.34 -10.47
N VAL A 157 -41.40 15.16 -10.67
CA VAL A 157 -41.43 14.24 -9.54
C VAL A 157 -40.89 15.08 -8.38
N SER A 158 -41.75 15.45 -7.43
CA SER A 158 -41.40 16.39 -6.37
C SER A 158 -40.02 16.02 -5.82
N ARG A 159 -39.10 16.97 -5.70
CA ARG A 159 -37.76 16.71 -5.12
C ARG A 159 -37.87 15.89 -3.84
N LYS A 160 -38.92 16.14 -3.04
CA LYS A 160 -39.30 15.38 -1.86
C LYS A 160 -39.59 13.89 -2.15
N ALA A 161 -40.37 13.58 -3.18
CA ALA A 161 -40.63 12.20 -3.60
C ALA A 161 -39.36 11.49 -4.11
N ALA A 162 -38.51 12.20 -4.86
CA ALA A 162 -37.22 11.65 -5.29
C ALA A 162 -36.27 11.39 -4.10
N ARG A 163 -36.27 12.27 -3.09
CA ARG A 163 -35.53 12.07 -1.83
C ARG A 163 -36.07 10.87 -1.06
N GLN A 164 -37.38 10.75 -0.95
CA GLN A 164 -38.02 9.62 -0.27
C GLN A 164 -37.65 8.29 -0.94
N ALA A 165 -37.69 8.23 -2.28
CA ALA A 165 -37.25 7.04 -3.02
C ALA A 165 -35.75 6.72 -2.82
N LEU A 166 -34.90 7.73 -2.68
CA LEU A 166 -33.49 7.52 -2.34
C LEU A 166 -33.32 6.95 -0.93
N VAL A 167 -34.08 7.47 0.05
CA VAL A 167 -34.06 6.94 1.42
C VAL A 167 -34.44 5.47 1.43
N GLU A 168 -35.54 5.11 0.78
CA GLU A 168 -35.99 3.71 0.64
C GLU A 168 -34.94 2.82 -0.04
N LEU A 169 -34.30 3.33 -1.10
CA LEU A 169 -33.22 2.59 -1.78
C LEU A 169 -32.00 2.37 -0.89
N ILE A 170 -31.66 3.35 -0.04
CA ILE A 170 -30.56 3.21 0.93
C ILE A 170 -30.95 2.22 2.03
N ASP A 171 -32.17 2.27 2.55
CA ASP A 171 -32.67 1.31 3.54
C ASP A 171 -32.60 -0.13 3.01
N ASP A 172 -33.07 -0.37 1.79
CA ASP A 172 -32.98 -1.66 1.11
C ASP A 172 -31.53 -2.10 0.87
N ALA A 173 -30.63 -1.16 0.59
CA ALA A 173 -29.21 -1.44 0.42
C ALA A 173 -28.53 -1.81 1.74
N VAL A 174 -28.86 -1.12 2.83
CA VAL A 174 -28.37 -1.41 4.18
C VAL A 174 -28.84 -2.79 4.62
N ALA A 175 -30.12 -3.13 4.40
CA ALA A 175 -30.67 -4.45 4.73
C ALA A 175 -29.96 -5.59 3.97
N ARG A 176 -29.56 -5.35 2.71
CA ARG A 176 -28.86 -6.36 1.88
C ARG A 176 -27.34 -6.34 2.03
N ALA A 177 -26.77 -5.39 2.77
CA ALA A 177 -25.33 -5.21 2.86
C ALA A 177 -24.62 -6.30 3.69
N GLY A 178 -25.36 -7.16 4.41
CA GLY A 178 -24.76 -8.22 5.24
C GLY A 178 -23.96 -7.65 6.41
N VAL A 179 -24.40 -6.53 6.97
CA VAL A 179 -23.76 -5.80 8.07
C VAL A 179 -24.62 -5.76 9.34
N GLU A 180 -25.55 -6.71 9.47
CA GLU A 180 -26.55 -6.77 10.55
C GLU A 180 -25.92 -6.89 11.94
N GLU A 181 -24.81 -7.61 12.05
CA GLU A 181 -24.06 -7.78 13.30
C GLU A 181 -22.98 -6.70 13.51
N ALA A 182 -22.81 -5.77 12.56
CA ALA A 182 -21.81 -4.71 12.61
C ALA A 182 -22.41 -3.40 13.17
N ARG A 183 -21.55 -2.54 13.72
CA ARG A 183 -21.93 -1.15 14.00
C ARG A 183 -21.77 -0.31 12.75
N VAL A 184 -22.88 0.22 12.25
CA VAL A 184 -22.93 1.04 11.04
C VAL A 184 -23.24 2.49 11.40
N GLY A 185 -22.41 3.42 10.92
CA GLY A 185 -22.68 4.85 10.91
C GLY A 185 -22.73 5.35 9.47
N LEU A 186 -23.88 5.88 9.05
CA LEU A 186 -24.12 6.37 7.70
C LEU A 186 -24.76 7.76 7.73
N HIS A 187 -24.22 8.68 6.95
CA HIS A 187 -24.78 10.01 6.77
C HIS A 187 -24.64 10.47 5.33
N VAL A 188 -25.70 11.04 4.77
CA VAL A 188 -25.76 11.58 3.40
C VAL A 188 -26.38 12.97 3.46
N VAL A 189 -25.71 13.95 2.85
CA VAL A 189 -26.11 15.36 2.90
C VAL A 189 -25.90 16.03 1.53
N SER A 190 -26.78 16.96 1.17
CA SER A 190 -26.52 17.87 0.07
C SER A 190 -25.33 18.78 0.38
N VAL A 191 -24.35 18.87 -0.51
CA VAL A 191 -23.22 19.79 -0.28
C VAL A 191 -23.60 21.26 -0.45
N GLU A 192 -24.62 21.53 -1.27
CA GLU A 192 -25.07 22.89 -1.60
C GLU A 192 -25.97 23.45 -0.49
N THR A 193 -27.03 22.71 -0.15
CA THR A 193 -28.06 23.18 0.79
C THR A 193 -27.76 22.81 2.24
N GLY A 194 -26.97 21.76 2.47
CA GLY A 194 -26.78 21.18 3.80
C GLY A 194 -27.97 20.34 4.29
N GLU A 195 -28.98 20.10 3.44
CA GLU A 195 -30.11 19.21 3.73
C GLU A 195 -29.62 17.80 4.06
N GLU A 196 -29.97 17.31 5.25
CA GLU A 196 -29.78 15.91 5.62
C GLU A 196 -30.76 15.04 4.83
N ILE A 197 -30.21 14.11 4.05
CA ILE A 197 -30.97 13.23 3.17
C ILE A 197 -31.19 11.89 3.86
N TYR A 198 -30.14 11.37 4.51
CA TYR A 198 -30.17 10.09 5.17
C TYR A 198 -29.24 10.10 6.38
N ALA A 199 -29.68 9.50 7.48
CA ALA A 199 -28.90 9.32 8.69
C ALA A 199 -29.24 7.98 9.36
N LEU A 200 -28.21 7.17 9.59
CA LEU A 200 -28.29 5.94 10.40
C LEU A 200 -27.12 5.97 11.37
N SER A 201 -27.42 6.08 12.67
CA SER A 201 -26.41 6.19 13.73
C SER A 201 -25.31 7.20 13.40
N ALA A 202 -25.69 8.30 12.74
CA ALA A 202 -24.76 9.23 12.09
C ALA A 202 -23.80 9.92 13.08
N ASP A 203 -24.20 9.99 14.36
CA ASP A 203 -23.46 10.61 15.46
C ASP A 203 -22.68 9.60 16.31
N SER A 204 -22.78 8.30 16.02
CA SER A 204 -22.01 7.27 16.70
C SER A 204 -20.51 7.43 16.42
N LEU A 205 -19.72 7.37 17.49
CA LEU A 205 -18.26 7.44 17.41
C LEU A 205 -17.68 6.08 17.05
N LEU A 206 -17.19 5.97 15.82
CA LEU A 206 -16.67 4.75 15.23
C LEU A 206 -15.22 4.94 14.78
N ASN A 207 -14.47 3.86 14.62
CA ASN A 207 -13.13 3.92 14.04
C ASN A 207 -13.25 4.27 12.53
N PRO A 208 -12.65 5.38 12.06
CA PRO A 208 -12.72 5.77 10.65
C PRO A 208 -11.71 5.04 9.76
N ALA A 209 -10.78 4.29 10.32
CA ALA A 209 -9.57 3.83 9.65
C ALA A 209 -8.94 5.00 8.84
N SER A 210 -8.48 4.74 7.61
CA SER A 210 -7.85 5.76 6.75
C SER A 210 -8.72 6.95 6.35
N ASN A 211 -10.01 7.01 6.72
CA ASN A 211 -10.80 8.23 6.53
C ASN A 211 -10.36 9.35 7.50
N MET A 212 -9.58 9.04 8.55
CA MET A 212 -8.91 10.06 9.37
C MET A 212 -7.99 10.98 8.55
N LYS A 213 -7.41 10.48 7.44
CA LYS A 213 -6.59 11.28 6.53
C LYS A 213 -7.34 12.45 5.91
N LEU A 214 -8.68 12.39 5.81
CA LEU A 214 -9.49 13.51 5.34
C LEU A 214 -9.31 14.73 6.24
N PHE A 215 -9.29 14.54 7.57
CA PHE A 215 -9.11 15.62 8.55
C PHE A 215 -7.70 16.20 8.46
N THR A 216 -6.68 15.34 8.46
CA THR A 216 -5.27 15.76 8.36
C THR A 216 -4.99 16.52 7.07
N THR A 217 -5.50 16.03 5.92
CA THR A 217 -5.25 16.66 4.61
C THR A 217 -6.06 17.92 4.38
N ALA A 218 -7.30 18.00 4.90
CA ALA A 218 -8.09 19.23 4.88
C ALA A 218 -7.39 20.34 5.66
N ALA A 219 -6.98 20.06 6.91
CA ALA A 219 -6.25 21.01 7.74
C ALA A 219 -4.94 21.46 7.08
N ALA A 220 -4.18 20.52 6.48
CA ALA A 220 -2.94 20.86 5.79
C ALA A 220 -3.18 21.80 4.60
N LEU A 221 -4.15 21.50 3.73
CA LEU A 221 -4.45 22.34 2.57
C LEU A 221 -4.91 23.74 2.97
N GLU A 222 -5.80 23.84 3.97
CA GLU A 222 -6.38 25.13 4.35
C GLU A 222 -5.40 26.02 5.12
N LEU A 223 -4.60 25.44 6.03
CA LEU A 223 -3.69 26.20 6.87
C LEU A 223 -2.36 26.54 6.20
N LEU A 224 -1.80 25.63 5.39
CA LEU A 224 -0.51 25.85 4.72
C LEU A 224 -0.67 26.35 3.27
N GLY A 225 -1.81 26.05 2.64
CA GLY A 225 -2.09 26.37 1.24
C GLY A 225 -1.60 25.30 0.25
N PRO A 226 -2.27 25.16 -0.91
CA PRO A 226 -1.98 24.11 -1.89
C PRO A 226 -0.59 24.23 -2.54
N ASP A 227 -0.01 25.44 -2.54
CA ASP A 227 1.31 25.74 -3.10
C ASP A 227 2.47 25.54 -2.12
N PHE A 228 2.19 25.22 -0.84
CA PHE A 228 3.20 24.97 0.17
C PHE A 228 4.19 23.88 -0.30
N ARG A 229 5.46 24.05 0.04
CA ARG A 229 6.53 23.09 -0.25
C ARG A 229 7.41 22.90 0.96
N PHE A 230 7.72 21.65 1.26
CA PHE A 230 8.68 21.28 2.28
C PHE A 230 10.10 21.57 1.78
N GLU A 231 10.97 21.91 2.72
CA GLU A 231 12.37 22.20 2.44
C GLU A 231 13.28 21.07 2.94
N THR A 232 14.33 20.78 2.17
CA THR A 232 15.50 20.04 2.65
C THR A 232 16.73 20.90 2.37
N GLU A 233 17.41 21.31 3.43
CA GLU A 233 18.50 22.27 3.37
C GLU A 233 19.86 21.58 3.51
N ILE A 234 20.82 22.01 2.71
CA ILE A 234 22.20 21.53 2.75
C ILE A 234 23.07 22.64 3.29
N TYR A 235 23.76 22.37 4.40
CA TYR A 235 24.73 23.29 4.97
C TYR A 235 26.15 22.72 4.90
N VAL A 236 27.14 23.60 5.02
CA VAL A 236 28.56 23.24 5.10
C VAL A 236 29.25 24.09 6.15
N ASP A 237 30.28 23.57 6.80
CA ASP A 237 31.12 24.38 7.71
C ASP A 237 31.75 25.57 6.98
N ARG A 238 32.19 25.33 5.74
CA ARG A 238 32.80 26.33 4.86
C ARG A 238 32.38 26.05 3.42
N GLU A 239 32.20 27.11 2.65
CA GLU A 239 31.92 27.00 1.22
C GLU A 239 33.04 26.24 0.47
N PRO A 240 32.71 25.56 -0.64
CA PRO A 240 33.70 24.87 -1.45
C PRO A 240 34.81 25.83 -1.92
N ASP A 241 36.07 25.41 -1.81
CA ASP A 241 37.19 26.18 -2.38
C ASP A 241 37.26 26.09 -3.92
N ALA A 242 38.24 26.76 -4.53
CA ALA A 242 38.44 26.75 -5.98
C ALA A 242 38.65 25.35 -6.59
N ASN A 243 39.00 24.34 -5.79
CA ASN A 243 39.15 22.95 -6.22
C ASN A 243 37.89 22.11 -5.91
N GLY A 244 36.81 22.74 -5.43
CA GLY A 244 35.57 22.07 -5.05
C GLY A 244 35.65 21.31 -3.73
N VAL A 245 36.59 21.69 -2.84
CA VAL A 245 36.78 21.02 -1.54
C VAL A 245 35.98 21.74 -0.45
N VAL A 246 35.02 21.04 0.13
CA VAL A 246 34.36 21.43 1.39
C VAL A 246 35.26 21.00 2.55
N ARG A 247 35.87 21.97 3.23
CA ARG A 247 36.70 21.75 4.43
C ARG A 247 35.83 21.71 5.67
N GLY A 248 35.50 20.51 6.12
CA GLY A 248 34.63 20.26 7.26
C GLY A 248 33.47 19.34 6.87
N ASN A 249 32.41 19.38 7.67
CA ASN A 249 31.22 18.58 7.49
C ASN A 249 30.29 19.18 6.43
N ILE A 250 29.47 18.30 5.87
CA ILE A 250 28.24 18.65 5.15
C ILE A 250 27.07 18.25 6.05
N TYR A 251 26.06 19.10 6.13
CA TYR A 251 24.86 18.85 6.91
C TYR A 251 23.65 18.77 5.99
N VAL A 252 22.74 17.86 6.29
CA VAL A 252 21.43 17.76 5.64
C VAL A 252 20.37 17.96 6.70
N LYS A 253 19.60 19.03 6.59
CA LYS A 253 18.49 19.34 7.49
C LYS A 253 17.16 19.09 6.80
N GLY A 254 16.41 18.13 7.31
CA GLY A 254 15.05 17.85 6.84
C GLY A 254 14.04 18.74 7.56
N LYS A 255 13.14 19.39 6.82
CA LYS A 255 11.98 20.08 7.38
C LYS A 255 10.67 19.36 7.08
N GLY A 256 10.68 18.02 7.14
CA GLY A 256 9.46 17.22 7.09
C GLY A 256 8.94 16.87 5.70
N ASP A 257 9.78 16.89 4.66
CA ASP A 257 9.36 16.49 3.31
C ASP A 257 8.93 15.01 3.26
N PRO A 258 7.63 14.70 3.10
CA PRO A 258 7.14 13.33 3.17
C PRO A 258 7.29 12.57 1.84
N THR A 259 7.80 13.25 0.80
CA THR A 259 7.89 12.76 -0.59
C THR A 259 9.32 12.82 -1.13
N PHE A 260 10.32 12.86 -0.24
CA PHE A 260 11.70 12.77 -0.66
C PHE A 260 12.02 11.33 -1.07
N VAL A 261 12.31 11.12 -2.36
CA VAL A 261 12.55 9.80 -2.96
C VAL A 261 13.92 9.71 -3.65
N SER A 262 14.35 8.51 -4.01
CA SER A 262 15.62 8.21 -4.69
C SER A 262 15.90 9.10 -5.91
N GLU A 263 14.89 9.41 -6.72
CA GLU A 263 15.02 10.27 -7.90
C GLU A 263 15.35 11.72 -7.52
N ARG A 264 14.74 12.21 -6.43
CA ARG A 264 15.04 13.55 -5.89
C ARG A 264 16.39 13.58 -5.20
N MET A 265 16.82 12.48 -4.57
CA MET A 265 18.18 12.31 -4.08
C MET A 265 19.21 12.41 -5.22
N HIS A 266 18.94 11.73 -6.35
CA HIS A 266 19.79 11.80 -7.52
C HIS A 266 19.92 13.24 -8.06
N ARG A 267 18.80 13.96 -8.17
CA ARG A 267 18.79 15.37 -8.58
C ARG A 267 19.59 16.23 -7.59
N LEU A 268 19.31 16.14 -6.29
CA LEU A 268 20.02 16.89 -5.25
C LEU A 268 21.54 16.72 -5.36
N VAL A 269 22.00 15.47 -5.42
CA VAL A 269 23.44 15.16 -5.54
C VAL A 269 24.02 15.67 -6.86
N THR A 270 23.25 15.59 -7.94
CA THR A 270 23.67 16.10 -9.25
C THR A 270 23.84 17.61 -9.22
N ASP A 271 22.92 18.33 -8.59
CA ASP A 271 22.99 19.79 -8.43
C ASP A 271 24.18 20.19 -7.56
N LEU A 272 24.40 19.50 -6.43
CA LEU A 272 25.59 19.68 -5.58
C LEU A 272 26.90 19.49 -6.36
N TRP A 273 26.95 18.49 -7.24
CA TRP A 273 28.09 18.29 -8.12
C TRP A 273 28.23 19.42 -9.15
N HIS A 274 27.14 19.90 -9.75
CA HIS A 274 27.18 21.02 -10.70
C HIS A 274 27.52 22.37 -10.05
N MET A 275 27.28 22.54 -8.75
CA MET A 275 27.78 23.67 -7.95
C MET A 275 29.28 23.58 -7.62
N GLY A 276 29.98 22.55 -8.13
CA GLY A 276 31.43 22.45 -8.02
C GLY A 276 31.92 21.58 -6.87
N ILE A 277 31.06 20.94 -6.09
CA ILE A 277 31.52 20.03 -5.02
C ILE A 277 32.22 18.81 -5.63
N ARG A 278 33.46 18.56 -5.19
CA ARG A 278 34.30 17.43 -5.62
C ARG A 278 34.82 16.60 -4.45
N ARG A 279 35.02 17.21 -3.29
CA ARG A 279 35.51 16.52 -2.09
C ARG A 279 34.92 17.13 -0.82
N ILE A 280 34.58 16.28 0.15
CA ILE A 280 34.17 16.67 1.50
C ILE A 280 35.15 16.01 2.48
N THR A 281 35.81 16.80 3.34
CA THR A 281 36.83 16.27 4.26
C THR A 281 36.28 15.76 5.58
N GLY A 282 35.10 16.23 5.99
CA GLY A 282 34.42 15.82 7.23
C GLY A 282 33.34 14.75 7.00
N ALA A 283 32.38 14.71 7.91
CA ALA A 283 31.25 13.78 7.89
C ALA A 283 30.03 14.33 7.14
N VAL A 284 29.11 13.41 6.81
CA VAL A 284 27.70 13.77 6.58
C VAL A 284 27.01 13.80 7.93
N ILE A 285 26.43 14.96 8.27
CA ILE A 285 25.62 15.14 9.47
C ILE A 285 24.15 15.25 9.05
N VAL A 286 23.29 14.44 9.64
CA VAL A 286 21.84 14.48 9.38
C VAL A 286 21.12 15.15 10.55
N ASP A 287 20.44 16.25 10.26
CA ASP A 287 19.67 17.05 11.21
C ASP A 287 18.18 16.79 11.00
N ASP A 288 17.63 16.03 11.95
CA ASP A 288 16.23 15.64 11.99
C ASP A 288 15.41 16.43 13.03
N SER A 289 15.98 17.51 13.56
CA SER A 289 15.43 18.23 14.73
C SER A 289 14.22 19.12 14.44
N TYR A 290 13.71 19.12 13.20
CA TYR A 290 12.48 19.82 12.86
C TYR A 290 11.24 19.13 13.46
N PHE A 291 11.31 17.82 13.65
CA PHE A 291 10.36 17.05 14.45
C PHE A 291 11.00 16.64 15.78
N ASP A 292 10.16 16.16 16.71
CA ASP A 292 10.63 15.48 17.91
C ASP A 292 11.33 14.14 17.56
N ASP A 293 11.89 13.49 18.57
CA ASP A 293 12.59 12.21 18.44
C ASP A 293 11.66 10.99 18.58
N VAL A 294 10.36 11.21 18.74
CA VAL A 294 9.35 10.14 18.79
C VAL A 294 9.07 9.66 17.36
N ARG A 295 9.54 8.45 17.01
CA ARG A 295 9.44 7.93 15.63
C ARG A 295 8.18 7.13 15.34
N GLU A 296 7.55 6.60 16.37
CA GLU A 296 6.32 5.80 16.28
C GLU A 296 5.23 6.48 17.11
N GLY A 297 4.05 6.64 16.50
CA GLY A 297 2.95 7.39 17.10
C GLY A 297 1.94 6.48 17.78
N PRO A 298 0.91 7.06 18.44
CA PRO A 298 -0.18 6.29 19.04
C PRO A 298 -0.79 5.31 18.05
N GLY A 299 -0.93 4.05 18.47
CA GLY A 299 -1.47 2.95 17.67
C GLY A 299 -0.40 2.01 17.15
N TRP A 300 0.86 2.44 16.96
CA TRP A 300 1.93 1.58 16.45
C TRP A 300 2.19 0.37 17.35
N GLU A 301 1.97 0.50 18.66
CA GLU A 301 2.13 -0.57 19.63
C GLU A 301 1.22 -1.79 19.38
N GLN A 302 0.17 -1.64 18.55
CA GLN A 302 -0.78 -2.70 18.20
C GLN A 302 -0.34 -3.52 16.98
N GLU A 303 0.76 -3.15 16.31
CA GLU A 303 1.24 -3.78 15.09
C GLU A 303 2.76 -3.96 15.14
N HIS A 304 3.20 -5.22 15.16
CA HIS A 304 4.61 -5.58 15.33
C HIS A 304 5.29 -6.03 14.02
N SER A 305 4.61 -5.94 12.88
CA SER A 305 5.19 -6.29 11.58
C SER A 305 6.20 -5.25 11.07
N ASP A 306 7.03 -5.68 10.11
CA ASP A 306 8.01 -4.84 9.43
C ASP A 306 7.47 -4.29 8.09
N ARG A 307 6.15 -4.28 7.91
CA ARG A 307 5.50 -3.80 6.69
C ARG A 307 5.69 -2.29 6.54
N ALA A 308 5.76 -1.81 5.29
CA ALA A 308 6.03 -0.40 5.00
C ALA A 308 4.94 0.57 5.52
N TYR A 309 3.71 0.12 5.73
CA TYR A 309 2.62 0.99 6.21
C TYR A 309 2.73 1.37 7.69
N VAL A 310 3.62 0.71 8.45
CA VAL A 310 3.98 1.06 9.83
C VAL A 310 5.38 1.66 9.92
N ALA A 311 5.89 2.23 8.82
CA ALA A 311 7.19 2.87 8.82
C ALA A 311 7.26 4.04 9.80
N PRO A 312 8.29 4.11 10.66
CA PRO A 312 8.54 5.25 11.54
C PRO A 312 8.67 6.58 10.77
N VAL A 313 8.46 7.70 11.46
CA VAL A 313 8.54 9.04 10.87
C VAL A 313 9.73 9.84 11.38
N GLY A 314 10.36 10.61 10.51
CA GLY A 314 11.40 11.57 10.83
C GLY A 314 11.36 12.73 9.84
N ALA A 315 11.66 13.95 10.28
CA ALA A 315 11.68 15.14 9.42
C ALA A 315 12.63 15.02 8.22
N LEU A 316 13.59 14.10 8.26
CA LEU A 316 14.47 13.67 7.20
C LEU A 316 14.24 12.17 6.92
N SER A 317 13.27 11.90 6.05
CA SER A 317 12.90 10.54 5.61
C SER A 317 13.17 10.37 4.12
N LEU A 318 13.39 9.12 3.68
CA LEU A 318 13.62 8.76 2.27
C LEU A 318 12.68 7.62 1.87
N ASN A 319 12.08 7.69 0.68
CA ASN A 319 11.24 6.61 0.12
C ASN A 319 10.12 6.16 1.07
N PHE A 320 9.43 7.12 1.69
CA PHE A 320 8.39 6.86 2.72
C PHE A 320 8.91 6.05 3.92
N ASN A 321 10.21 6.18 4.19
CA ASN A 321 10.96 5.42 5.17
C ASN A 321 10.86 3.89 5.00
N ALA A 322 10.84 3.45 3.74
CA ALA A 322 10.87 2.05 3.34
C ALA A 322 12.01 1.77 2.36
N VAL A 323 12.41 0.49 2.28
CA VAL A 323 13.38 -0.02 1.31
C VAL A 323 12.74 -1.11 0.45
N ALA A 324 13.10 -1.12 -0.83
CA ALA A 324 12.74 -2.20 -1.75
C ALA A 324 13.78 -3.33 -1.67
N ILE A 325 13.32 -4.56 -1.49
CA ILE A 325 14.13 -5.78 -1.44
C ILE A 325 13.83 -6.60 -2.70
N HIS A 326 14.77 -6.65 -3.61
CA HIS A 326 14.68 -7.40 -4.86
C HIS A 326 15.26 -8.80 -4.66
N VAL A 327 14.48 -9.83 -4.98
CA VAL A 327 14.90 -11.23 -4.99
C VAL A 327 14.79 -11.78 -6.39
N ARG A 328 15.87 -12.34 -6.94
CA ARG A 328 15.94 -12.89 -8.31
C ARG A 328 16.63 -14.26 -8.31
N PRO A 329 16.31 -15.15 -9.26
CA PRO A 329 17.00 -16.43 -9.33
C PRO A 329 18.49 -16.25 -9.57
N GLY A 330 19.29 -17.12 -8.95
CA GLY A 330 20.69 -17.32 -9.27
C GLY A 330 20.86 -18.03 -10.61
N ARG A 331 22.11 -18.36 -10.96
CA ARG A 331 22.44 -18.87 -12.30
C ARG A 331 21.90 -20.28 -12.60
N ARG A 332 21.69 -21.11 -11.57
CA ARG A 332 21.16 -22.48 -11.68
C ARG A 332 20.56 -22.95 -10.35
N PRO A 333 19.69 -23.97 -10.36
CA PRO A 333 19.21 -24.60 -9.13
C PRO A 333 20.37 -25.06 -8.22
N GLY A 334 20.15 -24.96 -6.90
CA GLY A 334 21.10 -25.27 -5.84
C GLY A 334 22.06 -24.12 -5.47
N LEU A 335 22.09 -23.02 -6.23
CA LEU A 335 22.87 -21.83 -5.88
C LEU A 335 22.02 -20.79 -5.13
N PRO A 336 22.62 -19.91 -4.32
CA PRO A 336 21.91 -18.79 -3.72
C PRO A 336 21.20 -17.94 -4.78
N ALA A 337 19.99 -17.50 -4.47
CA ALA A 337 19.31 -16.47 -5.22
C ALA A 337 20.02 -15.13 -5.02
N ILE A 338 19.77 -14.16 -5.89
CA ILE A 338 20.31 -12.80 -5.78
C ILE A 338 19.33 -11.97 -4.97
N VAL A 339 19.76 -11.51 -3.80
CA VAL A 339 19.03 -10.57 -2.95
C VAL A 339 19.77 -9.23 -2.96
N SER A 340 19.05 -8.15 -3.26
CA SER A 340 19.59 -6.80 -3.30
C SER A 340 18.56 -5.79 -2.79
N VAL A 341 19.03 -4.64 -2.34
CA VAL A 341 18.18 -3.56 -1.84
C VAL A 341 18.27 -2.34 -2.75
N ASP A 342 17.18 -1.62 -2.90
CA ASP A 342 17.14 -0.33 -3.59
C ASP A 342 16.51 0.75 -2.69
N PRO A 343 17.21 1.89 -2.49
CA PRO A 343 18.57 2.21 -2.93
C PRO A 343 19.65 1.49 -2.13
N GLU A 344 20.66 0.96 -2.82
CA GLU A 344 21.84 0.37 -2.18
C GLU A 344 22.68 1.44 -1.44
N SER A 345 23.04 1.16 -0.19
CA SER A 345 23.94 1.95 0.63
C SER A 345 24.60 1.10 1.73
N ASP A 346 25.64 1.63 2.38
CA ASP A 346 26.28 0.96 3.51
C ASP A 346 25.47 1.01 4.81
N TYR A 347 24.26 1.58 4.78
CA TYR A 347 23.29 1.42 5.87
C TYR A 347 22.83 -0.02 6.02
N PHE A 348 22.74 -0.77 4.91
CA PHE A 348 22.17 -2.11 4.90
C PHE A 348 23.22 -3.20 5.10
N VAL A 349 22.84 -4.25 5.83
CA VAL A 349 23.51 -5.56 5.86
C VAL A 349 22.53 -6.57 5.29
N VAL A 350 22.78 -7.04 4.07
CA VAL A 350 21.92 -8.06 3.42
C VAL A 350 22.38 -9.45 3.85
N ASP A 351 21.47 -10.19 4.48
CA ASP A 351 21.66 -11.55 4.98
C ASP A 351 20.77 -12.51 4.19
N ASN A 352 21.38 -13.20 3.22
CA ASN A 352 20.67 -13.93 2.17
C ASN A 352 20.74 -15.44 2.38
N HIS A 353 19.59 -16.05 2.65
CA HIS A 353 19.36 -17.48 2.79
C HIS A 353 18.34 -18.01 1.76
N VAL A 354 18.21 -17.35 0.62
CA VAL A 354 17.29 -17.78 -0.44
C VAL A 354 18.03 -18.71 -1.41
N LEU A 355 17.47 -19.88 -1.68
CA LEU A 355 18.01 -20.84 -2.65
C LEU A 355 17.30 -20.74 -3.99
N THR A 356 18.08 -20.82 -5.06
CA THR A 356 17.53 -21.01 -6.40
C THR A 356 17.11 -22.46 -6.56
N VAL A 357 15.87 -22.70 -6.94
CA VAL A 357 15.30 -24.06 -7.05
C VAL A 357 14.87 -24.37 -8.48
N SER A 358 14.44 -25.61 -8.73
CA SER A 358 13.91 -26.00 -10.05
C SER A 358 12.67 -25.17 -10.41
N ALA A 359 12.42 -25.00 -11.71
CA ALA A 359 11.28 -24.22 -12.22
C ALA A 359 9.91 -24.82 -11.84
N ARG A 360 9.87 -26.07 -11.35
CA ARG A 360 8.64 -26.73 -10.91
C ARG A 360 8.26 -26.40 -9.47
N ARG A 361 9.21 -25.96 -8.65
CA ARG A 361 8.94 -25.57 -7.26
C ARG A 361 8.34 -24.17 -7.24
N ARG A 362 7.57 -23.87 -6.20
CA ARG A 362 6.94 -22.56 -6.02
C ARG A 362 7.90 -21.57 -5.36
N ARG A 363 7.69 -20.29 -5.65
CA ARG A 363 8.46 -19.18 -5.08
C ARG A 363 7.96 -18.92 -3.67
N ARG A 364 8.87 -18.90 -2.69
CA ARG A 364 8.57 -18.53 -1.31
C ARG A 364 9.68 -17.64 -0.78
N HIS A 365 9.37 -16.42 -0.36
CA HIS A 365 10.36 -15.56 0.29
C HIS A 365 9.79 -15.01 1.58
N ILE A 366 10.63 -14.97 2.61
CA ILE A 366 10.28 -14.39 3.91
C ILE A 366 11.30 -13.30 4.19
N PRO A 367 11.08 -12.08 3.68
CA PRO A 367 11.94 -10.95 3.95
C PRO A 367 11.58 -10.31 5.30
N ALA A 368 12.61 -10.01 6.07
CA ALA A 368 12.55 -9.33 7.35
C ALA A 368 13.52 -8.12 7.35
N SER A 369 13.06 -6.99 7.88
CA SER A 369 13.86 -5.80 8.16
C SER A 369 14.05 -5.69 9.67
N ILE A 370 15.30 -5.78 10.12
CA ILE A 370 15.67 -5.92 11.52
C ILE A 370 16.66 -4.81 11.90
N PRO A 371 16.42 -4.05 12.99
CA PRO A 371 17.35 -3.03 13.44
C PRO A 371 18.68 -3.66 13.84
N LEU A 372 19.80 -3.05 13.42
CA LEU A 372 21.17 -3.51 13.71
C LEU A 372 22.05 -2.34 14.13
N GLY A 373 21.90 -1.88 15.38
CA GLY A 373 22.61 -0.72 15.89
C GLY A 373 22.32 0.54 15.07
N LYS A 374 23.35 1.10 14.41
CA LYS A 374 23.22 2.26 13.50
C LYS A 374 22.99 1.88 12.03
N ARG A 375 22.66 0.62 11.77
CA ARG A 375 22.46 0.02 10.44
C ARG A 375 21.15 -0.78 10.45
N GLN A 376 20.73 -1.24 9.28
CA GLN A 376 19.57 -2.11 9.11
C GLN A 376 20.00 -3.46 8.54
N LYS A 377 19.59 -4.56 9.17
CA LYS A 377 19.78 -5.91 8.63
C LYS A 377 18.55 -6.28 7.78
N ILE A 378 18.78 -6.68 6.54
CA ILE A 378 17.76 -7.24 5.66
C ILE A 378 17.99 -8.74 5.57
N HIS A 379 17.18 -9.51 6.28
CA HIS A 379 17.25 -10.97 6.31
C HIS A 379 16.21 -11.56 5.37
N VAL A 380 16.62 -12.43 4.44
CA VAL A 380 15.68 -13.05 3.49
C VAL A 380 15.94 -14.54 3.41
N ARG A 381 14.91 -15.36 3.64
CA ARG A 381 14.95 -16.83 3.58
C ARG A 381 13.90 -17.36 2.59
N GLY A 382 14.13 -18.56 2.03
CA GLY A 382 13.17 -19.27 1.20
C GLY A 382 13.72 -19.76 -0.15
N TYR A 383 12.86 -19.83 -1.16
CA TYR A 383 13.13 -20.44 -2.47
C TYR A 383 12.73 -19.54 -3.63
N GLN A 384 13.59 -19.45 -4.63
CA GLN A 384 13.36 -18.73 -5.89
C GLN A 384 13.53 -19.67 -7.08
N PRO A 385 12.45 -20.05 -7.78
CA PRO A 385 12.53 -20.94 -8.94
C PRO A 385 13.34 -20.30 -10.08
N ILE A 386 14.17 -21.11 -10.74
CA ILE A 386 14.90 -20.71 -11.94
C ILE A 386 13.92 -20.39 -13.07
N GLY A 387 14.19 -19.35 -13.86
CA GLY A 387 13.33 -18.92 -14.96
C GLY A 387 12.12 -18.08 -14.56
N HIS A 388 11.71 -18.07 -13.28
CA HIS A 388 10.65 -17.20 -12.79
C HIS A 388 11.11 -15.75 -12.69
N LYS A 389 10.17 -14.82 -12.81
CA LYS A 389 10.44 -13.42 -12.48
C LYS A 389 10.76 -13.30 -10.99
N GLY A 390 11.67 -12.38 -10.69
CA GLY A 390 11.99 -12.01 -9.32
C GLY A 390 10.81 -11.36 -8.61
N ALA A 391 10.94 -11.15 -7.31
CA ALA A 391 9.95 -10.45 -6.49
C ALA A 391 10.56 -9.20 -5.86
N VAL A 392 9.70 -8.24 -5.50
CA VAL A 392 10.09 -7.02 -4.79
C VAL A 392 9.24 -6.90 -3.53
N TYR A 393 9.88 -6.70 -2.40
CA TYR A 393 9.21 -6.53 -1.11
C TYR A 393 9.59 -5.18 -0.52
N TYR A 394 8.60 -4.47 0.03
CA TYR A 394 8.85 -3.21 0.72
C TYR A 394 8.79 -3.43 2.22
N ARG A 395 9.82 -2.95 2.93
CA ARG A 395 9.94 -3.07 4.39
C ARG A 395 10.29 -1.74 5.02
N ARG A 396 9.75 -1.51 6.22
CA ARG A 396 10.04 -0.31 7.02
C ARG A 396 11.52 -0.24 7.42
N ILE A 397 11.96 0.96 7.73
CA ILE A 397 13.29 1.26 8.24
C ILE A 397 13.19 1.92 9.61
N ASP A 398 13.99 1.48 10.58
CA ASP A 398 13.83 1.93 11.97
C ASP A 398 14.42 3.32 12.25
N ASN A 399 15.50 3.71 11.56
CA ASN A 399 16.12 5.03 11.72
C ASN A 399 16.12 5.82 10.39
N PRO A 400 15.06 6.62 10.13
CA PRO A 400 14.94 7.43 8.92
C PRO A 400 16.14 8.36 8.62
N PRO A 401 16.66 9.16 9.57
CA PRO A 401 17.74 10.09 9.25
C PRO A 401 19.05 9.38 8.88
N LEU A 402 19.40 8.26 9.54
CA LEU A 402 20.59 7.50 9.16
C LEU A 402 20.43 6.84 7.78
N TYR A 403 19.25 6.29 7.48
CA TYR A 403 18.95 5.76 6.15
C TYR A 403 19.12 6.83 5.06
N PHE A 404 18.58 8.03 5.30
CA PHE A 404 18.77 9.16 4.41
C PHE A 404 20.26 9.49 4.24
N GLY A 405 20.99 9.68 5.34
CA GLY A 405 22.39 10.12 5.32
C GLY A 405 23.34 9.16 4.64
N HIS A 406 23.20 7.86 4.93
CA HIS A 406 23.99 6.81 4.27
C HIS A 406 23.66 6.71 2.78
N THR A 407 22.39 6.86 2.40
CA THR A 407 22.00 6.86 0.99
C THR A 407 22.50 8.10 0.26
N PHE A 408 22.35 9.29 0.84
CA PHE A 408 22.90 10.54 0.30
C PHE A 408 24.41 10.44 0.04
N ARG A 409 25.15 9.89 1.01
CA ARG A 409 26.57 9.60 0.85
C ARG A 409 26.84 8.62 -0.30
N ALA A 410 26.07 7.53 -0.40
CA ALA A 410 26.22 6.56 -1.48
C ALA A 410 26.00 7.19 -2.87
N TYR A 411 25.03 8.10 -3.00
CA TYR A 411 24.80 8.85 -4.24
C TYR A 411 25.94 9.83 -4.55
N LEU A 412 26.43 10.59 -3.56
CA LEU A 412 27.60 11.46 -3.72
C LEU A 412 28.82 10.68 -4.23
N LYS A 413 29.10 9.53 -3.62
CA LYS A 413 30.20 8.63 -4.02
C LYS A 413 30.02 8.12 -5.45
N ARG A 414 28.81 7.68 -5.82
CA ARG A 414 28.47 7.24 -7.19
C ARG A 414 28.67 8.36 -8.22
N ARG A 415 28.43 9.62 -7.85
CA ARG A 415 28.67 10.80 -8.70
C ARG A 415 30.16 11.22 -8.75
N GLY A 416 31.03 10.56 -7.98
CA GLY A 416 32.47 10.82 -7.96
C GLY A 416 32.93 11.85 -6.93
N VAL A 417 32.08 12.26 -5.98
CA VAL A 417 32.48 13.12 -4.85
C VAL A 417 33.27 12.28 -3.85
N ARG A 418 34.50 12.72 -3.52
CA ARG A 418 35.38 12.01 -2.57
C ARG A 418 35.01 12.39 -1.14
N MET A 419 34.80 11.42 -0.25
CA MET A 419 34.52 11.66 1.17
C MET A 419 34.78 10.43 2.04
N GLY A 420 34.90 10.64 3.36
CA GLY A 420 35.07 9.57 4.35
C GLY A 420 33.79 8.73 4.57
N PRO A 421 33.85 7.68 5.41
CA PRO A 421 32.70 6.80 5.68
C PRO A 421 31.70 7.34 6.69
N MET A 422 32.00 8.45 7.36
CA MET A 422 31.28 8.87 8.55
C MET A 422 29.95 9.55 8.22
N VAL A 423 28.86 8.95 8.71
CA VAL A 423 27.51 9.52 8.77
C VAL A 423 27.10 9.58 10.24
N LYS A 424 26.58 10.71 10.69
CA LYS A 424 26.15 10.90 12.08
C LYS A 424 24.89 11.75 12.16
N GLU A 425 24.05 11.48 13.15
CA GLU A 425 23.00 12.40 13.55
C GLU A 425 23.59 13.60 14.29
N GLY A 426 23.03 14.79 14.07
CA GLY A 426 23.48 16.02 14.73
C GLY A 426 22.76 17.25 14.20
N ARG A 427 22.71 18.31 15.02
CA ARG A 427 22.08 19.58 14.62
C ARG A 427 23.03 20.41 13.75
N VAL A 428 22.47 21.16 12.81
CA VAL A 428 23.20 22.18 12.05
C VAL A 428 23.70 23.27 13.01
N PRO A 429 25.01 23.55 13.08
CA PRO A 429 25.56 24.64 13.88
C PRO A 429 25.07 26.02 13.40
N PRO A 430 24.90 27.02 14.28
CA PRO A 430 24.44 28.36 13.89
C PRO A 430 25.35 29.08 12.89
N ASP A 431 26.63 28.75 12.84
CA ASP A 431 27.64 29.37 11.98
C ASP A 431 27.80 28.68 10.62
N ALA A 432 27.21 27.48 10.45
CA ALA A 432 27.22 26.73 9.20
C ALA A 432 26.56 27.51 8.06
N LYS A 433 27.09 27.35 6.85
CA LYS A 433 26.65 28.10 5.66
C LYS A 433 25.64 27.29 4.87
N LEU A 434 24.46 27.88 4.63
CA LEU A 434 23.46 27.31 3.72
C LEU A 434 24.02 27.31 2.30
N LEU A 435 24.20 26.12 1.73
CA LEU A 435 24.73 25.93 0.39
C LEU A 435 23.61 25.71 -0.64
N TYR A 436 22.56 24.98 -0.25
CA TYR A 436 21.50 24.59 -1.18
C TYR A 436 20.18 24.33 -0.44
N ARG A 437 19.07 24.58 -1.13
CA ARG A 437 17.73 24.23 -0.66
C ARG A 437 16.99 23.45 -1.74
N SER A 438 16.60 22.23 -1.40
CA SER A 438 15.69 21.40 -2.19
C SER A 438 14.27 21.63 -1.73
N TYR A 439 13.34 21.72 -2.67
CA TYR A 439 11.90 21.85 -2.39
C TYR A 439 11.16 20.57 -2.78
N SER A 440 10.15 20.19 -2.00
CA SER A 440 9.19 19.14 -2.36
C SER A 440 8.33 19.53 -3.55
N ASP A 441 7.53 18.57 -4.04
CA ASP A 441 6.35 18.92 -4.82
C ASP A 441 5.39 19.78 -4.00
N ARG A 442 4.45 20.45 -4.68
CA ARG A 442 3.42 21.26 -4.02
C ARG A 442 2.54 20.38 -3.12
N LEU A 443 2.06 20.95 -2.01
CA LEU A 443 1.20 20.26 -1.05
C LEU A 443 -0.03 19.63 -1.72
N ALA A 444 -0.62 20.27 -2.74
CA ALA A 444 -1.71 19.68 -3.52
C ALA A 444 -1.35 18.30 -4.11
N SER A 445 -0.14 18.14 -4.65
CA SER A 445 0.35 16.86 -5.20
C SER A 445 0.66 15.83 -4.10
N ILE A 446 1.15 16.29 -2.95
CA ILE A 446 1.42 15.44 -1.78
C ILE A 446 0.10 14.91 -1.20
N VAL A 447 -0.91 15.77 -1.06
CA VAL A 447 -2.25 15.42 -0.59
C VAL A 447 -2.95 14.49 -1.58
N ARG A 448 -2.80 14.71 -2.88
CA ARG A 448 -3.23 13.74 -3.90
C ARG A 448 -2.59 12.36 -3.65
N THR A 449 -1.28 12.31 -3.44
CA THR A 449 -0.60 11.03 -3.16
C THR A 449 -1.17 10.37 -1.90
N VAL A 450 -1.26 11.09 -0.79
CA VAL A 450 -1.72 10.50 0.48
C VAL A 450 -3.15 9.98 0.40
N ASN A 451 -4.05 10.67 -0.30
CA ASN A 451 -5.45 10.26 -0.40
C ASN A 451 -5.66 9.14 -1.44
N LYS A 452 -4.96 9.16 -2.57
CA LYS A 452 -5.08 8.14 -3.64
C LYS A 452 -4.51 6.78 -3.24
N ILE A 453 -3.30 6.76 -2.69
CA ILE A 453 -2.61 5.51 -2.31
C ILE A 453 -2.71 5.21 -0.81
N SER A 454 -3.40 6.08 -0.05
CA SER A 454 -3.65 5.89 1.39
C SER A 454 -2.38 5.73 2.24
N ASN A 455 -1.34 6.50 1.94
CA ASN A 455 -0.03 6.33 2.58
C ASN A 455 -0.04 6.84 4.05
N ASN A 456 0.19 5.95 5.01
CA ASN A 456 0.20 6.32 6.44
C ASN A 456 1.37 7.24 6.80
N HIS A 457 2.57 6.91 6.30
CA HIS A 457 3.78 7.68 6.59
C HIS A 457 3.63 9.15 6.17
N ILE A 458 3.12 9.43 4.97
CA ILE A 458 2.87 10.81 4.53
C ILE A 458 1.85 11.51 5.45
N ALA A 459 0.78 10.83 5.87
CA ALA A 459 -0.24 11.43 6.73
C ALA A 459 0.33 11.83 8.11
N GLU A 460 1.15 10.98 8.72
CA GLU A 460 1.78 11.29 10.01
C GLU A 460 2.86 12.38 9.89
N MET A 461 3.63 12.36 8.81
CA MET A 461 4.60 13.42 8.50
C MET A 461 3.90 14.78 8.31
N LEU A 462 2.76 14.82 7.59
CA LEU A 462 1.95 16.03 7.43
C LEU A 462 1.40 16.52 8.77
N LEU A 463 0.95 15.60 9.63
CA LEU A 463 0.44 15.96 10.95
C LEU A 463 1.52 16.63 11.82
N LYS A 464 2.73 16.06 11.88
CA LYS A 464 3.85 16.67 12.61
C LYS A 464 4.30 17.99 11.98
N ALA A 465 4.30 18.07 10.65
CA ALA A 465 4.60 19.30 9.95
C ALA A 465 3.61 20.41 10.29
N LEU A 466 2.30 20.14 10.35
CA LEU A 466 1.31 21.11 10.80
C LEU A 466 1.65 21.68 12.18
N GLY A 467 2.05 20.80 13.12
CA GLY A 467 2.52 21.22 14.43
C GLY A 467 3.72 22.16 14.35
N ALA A 468 4.75 21.77 13.59
CA ALA A 468 5.97 22.56 13.42
C ALA A 468 5.73 23.93 12.74
N GLU A 469 4.92 23.97 11.68
CA GLU A 469 4.66 25.19 10.90
C GLU A 469 3.77 26.19 11.66
N VAL A 470 2.76 25.70 12.39
CA VAL A 470 1.76 26.57 13.04
C VAL A 470 2.14 26.91 14.48
N GLN A 471 2.73 25.97 15.23
CA GLN A 471 3.11 26.18 16.63
C GLN A 471 4.62 26.35 16.85
N GLY A 472 5.43 26.10 15.82
CA GLY A 472 6.89 26.14 15.88
C GLY A 472 7.51 24.74 16.09
N PRO A 473 8.77 24.52 15.66
CA PRO A 473 9.47 23.25 15.85
C PRO A 473 9.91 23.05 17.31
N PRO A 474 10.05 21.80 17.78
CA PRO A 474 9.86 20.57 17.02
C PRO A 474 8.38 20.20 16.83
N GLY A 475 8.03 19.78 15.62
CA GLY A 475 6.72 19.18 15.32
C GLY A 475 6.57 17.82 15.99
N SER A 476 5.43 17.62 16.63
CA SER A 476 5.07 16.41 17.39
C SER A 476 3.62 16.00 17.11
N TRP A 477 3.24 14.75 17.40
CA TRP A 477 1.84 14.32 17.33
C TRP A 477 0.91 15.21 18.16
N PRO A 478 1.19 15.50 19.45
CA PRO A 478 0.34 16.39 20.24
C PRO A 478 0.19 17.80 19.62
N SER A 479 1.28 18.39 19.13
CA SER A 479 1.20 19.71 18.49
C SER A 479 0.39 19.68 17.18
N GLY A 480 0.58 18.65 16.35
CA GLY A 480 -0.16 18.48 15.10
C GLY A 480 -1.65 18.24 15.34
N ILE A 481 -1.99 17.38 16.31
CA ILE A 481 -3.38 17.12 16.70
C ILE A 481 -4.01 18.41 17.22
N ALA A 482 -3.34 19.16 18.08
CA ALA A 482 -3.85 20.43 18.59
C ALA A 482 -4.14 21.46 17.48
N VAL A 483 -3.35 21.47 16.40
CA VAL A 483 -3.60 22.29 15.21
C VAL A 483 -4.84 21.80 14.47
N VAL A 484 -4.97 20.50 14.20
CA VAL A 484 -6.16 19.93 13.54
C VAL A 484 -7.40 20.18 14.38
N GLU A 485 -7.35 19.97 15.69
CA GLU A 485 -8.48 20.22 16.60
C GLU A 485 -8.90 21.68 16.63
N ALA A 486 -7.94 22.62 16.56
CA ALA A 486 -8.26 24.05 16.45
C ALA A 486 -8.92 24.39 15.12
N PHE A 487 -8.46 23.80 14.01
CA PHE A 487 -9.08 23.94 12.69
C PHE A 487 -10.52 23.39 12.69
N LEU A 488 -10.73 22.19 13.23
CA LEU A 488 -12.04 21.57 13.30
C LEU A 488 -13.04 22.40 14.12
N GLU A 489 -12.61 22.93 15.26
CA GLU A 489 -13.47 23.73 16.12
C GLU A 489 -13.80 25.11 15.52
N ARG A 490 -12.79 25.82 14.99
CA ARG A 490 -12.92 27.23 14.59
C ARG A 490 -13.44 27.42 13.17
N GLU A 491 -12.97 26.59 12.24
CA GLU A 491 -13.27 26.75 10.82
C GLU A 491 -14.41 25.81 10.39
N VAL A 492 -14.35 24.54 10.81
CA VAL A 492 -15.31 23.50 10.37
C VAL A 492 -16.58 23.45 11.23
N GLY A 493 -16.49 23.88 12.50
CA GLY A 493 -17.59 23.86 13.46
C GLY A 493 -17.82 22.49 14.13
N ILE A 494 -16.79 21.64 14.22
CA ILE A 494 -16.82 20.37 14.97
C ILE A 494 -16.18 20.60 16.35
N PRO A 495 -16.96 20.61 17.45
CA PRO A 495 -16.44 20.98 18.77
C PRO A 495 -15.39 19.99 19.29
N ARG A 496 -14.44 20.51 20.09
CA ARG A 496 -13.49 19.66 20.81
C ARG A 496 -14.20 18.73 21.79
N GLY A 497 -13.68 17.53 21.96
CA GLY A 497 -14.25 16.51 22.85
C GLY A 497 -15.42 15.72 22.25
N THR A 498 -15.91 16.04 21.05
CA THR A 498 -16.92 15.22 20.36
C THR A 498 -16.32 14.15 19.46
N TYR A 499 -15.00 14.01 19.41
CA TYR A 499 -14.26 13.01 18.63
C TYR A 499 -12.96 12.66 19.37
N VAL A 500 -12.28 11.61 18.90
CA VAL A 500 -10.97 11.19 19.40
C VAL A 500 -10.00 11.11 18.23
N MET A 501 -9.01 11.99 18.21
CA MET A 501 -7.89 11.93 17.28
C MET A 501 -6.59 11.63 18.05
N LYS A 502 -5.92 10.55 17.67
CA LYS A 502 -4.67 10.07 18.27
C LYS A 502 -3.52 10.02 17.25
N ASN A 503 -3.83 9.86 15.97
CA ASN A 503 -2.86 9.92 14.89
C ASN A 503 -3.50 10.47 13.61
N GLY A 504 -2.68 10.81 12.61
CA GLY A 504 -3.14 11.49 11.39
C GLY A 504 -3.57 10.55 10.27
N SER A 505 -3.12 9.29 10.33
CA SER A 505 -3.35 8.30 9.30
C SER A 505 -4.62 7.48 9.51
N GLY A 506 -5.12 7.35 10.74
CA GLY A 506 -6.18 6.41 11.04
C GLY A 506 -5.68 4.97 11.20
N LEU A 507 -4.38 4.78 11.44
CA LEU A 507 -3.80 3.47 11.71
C LEU A 507 -4.26 2.95 13.08
N ASN A 508 -4.60 1.65 13.11
CA ASN A 508 -4.95 0.87 14.30
C ASN A 508 -6.14 1.43 15.09
N ASP A 509 -6.47 0.80 16.21
CA ASP A 509 -7.71 1.11 16.93
C ASP A 509 -7.55 2.23 17.96
N THR A 510 -7.39 3.46 17.47
CA THR A 510 -7.12 4.63 18.34
C THR A 510 -8.01 5.84 18.10
N ASN A 511 -8.51 6.00 16.87
CA ASN A 511 -9.29 7.17 16.46
C ASN A 511 -10.79 6.89 16.53
N ARG A 512 -11.59 7.90 16.85
CA ARG A 512 -13.06 7.84 16.83
C ARG A 512 -13.65 9.11 16.24
N VAL A 513 -14.48 8.98 15.21
CA VAL A 513 -15.25 10.09 14.61
C VAL A 513 -16.62 9.56 14.18
N SER A 514 -17.57 10.47 13.97
CA SER A 514 -18.90 10.11 13.46
C SER A 514 -19.02 10.33 11.94
N ALA A 515 -19.98 9.67 11.31
CA ALA A 515 -20.28 9.87 9.88
C ALA A 515 -20.73 11.31 9.61
N ARG A 516 -21.48 11.92 10.54
CA ARG A 516 -21.87 13.33 10.50
C ARG A 516 -20.67 14.27 10.55
N GLN A 517 -19.67 13.99 11.37
CA GLN A 517 -18.44 14.79 11.44
C GLN A 517 -17.65 14.76 10.13
N ILE A 518 -17.51 13.57 9.52
CA ILE A 518 -16.83 13.43 8.23
C ILE A 518 -17.57 14.23 7.15
N THR A 519 -18.88 14.08 7.03
CA THR A 519 -19.67 14.83 6.03
C THR A 519 -19.72 16.34 6.30
N THR A 520 -19.63 16.77 7.57
CA THR A 520 -19.48 18.18 7.94
C THR A 520 -18.16 18.74 7.42
N LEU A 521 -17.05 18.01 7.60
CA LEU A 521 -15.76 18.35 7.02
C LEU A 521 -15.81 18.38 5.48
N LEU A 522 -16.41 17.37 4.85
CA LEU A 522 -16.55 17.34 3.39
C LEU A 522 -17.34 18.54 2.87
N ARG A 523 -18.45 18.90 3.53
CA ARG A 523 -19.24 20.07 3.15
C ARG A 523 -18.47 21.39 3.34
N HIS A 524 -17.68 21.50 4.40
CA HIS A 524 -16.75 22.61 4.60
C HIS A 524 -15.78 22.73 3.43
N MET A 525 -15.03 21.66 3.13
CA MET A 525 -14.06 21.66 2.04
C MET A 525 -14.68 21.94 0.67
N TRP A 526 -15.91 21.48 0.43
CA TRP A 526 -16.64 21.78 -0.81
C TRP A 526 -16.94 23.29 -0.96
N ARG A 527 -17.25 23.98 0.14
CA ARG A 527 -17.61 25.41 0.12
C ARG A 527 -16.37 26.32 0.10
N HIS A 528 -15.19 25.80 0.42
CA HIS A 528 -13.94 26.56 0.45
C HIS A 528 -13.25 26.56 -0.92
N PHE A 529 -13.67 27.47 -1.82
CA PHE A 529 -13.21 27.57 -3.21
C PHE A 529 -11.67 27.58 -3.37
N GLN A 530 -10.93 28.15 -2.41
CA GLN A 530 -9.46 28.25 -2.47
C GLN A 530 -8.72 26.90 -2.45
N VAL A 531 -9.34 25.86 -1.87
CA VAL A 531 -8.73 24.53 -1.68
C VAL A 531 -9.62 23.38 -2.15
N MET A 532 -10.88 23.67 -2.47
CA MET A 532 -11.87 22.69 -2.94
C MET A 532 -11.35 21.86 -4.13
N PRO A 533 -10.83 22.45 -5.22
CA PRO A 533 -10.42 21.65 -6.39
C PRO A 533 -9.33 20.64 -6.06
N GLU A 534 -8.33 21.04 -5.29
CA GLU A 534 -7.22 20.21 -4.85
C GLU A 534 -7.69 19.10 -3.90
N PHE A 535 -8.55 19.44 -2.94
CA PHE A 535 -9.10 18.46 -2.01
C PHE A 535 -9.95 17.41 -2.73
N VAL A 536 -10.93 17.83 -3.55
CA VAL A 536 -11.81 16.91 -4.31
C VAL A 536 -11.00 16.08 -5.32
N SER A 537 -10.01 16.68 -5.98
CA SER A 537 -9.16 15.96 -6.94
C SER A 537 -8.20 14.96 -6.30
N SER A 538 -7.87 15.14 -5.01
CA SER A 538 -7.05 14.22 -4.23
C SER A 538 -7.73 12.88 -3.92
N LEU A 539 -9.07 12.85 -3.85
CA LEU A 539 -9.83 11.64 -3.53
C LEU A 539 -9.86 10.66 -4.71
N SER A 540 -9.83 9.35 -4.42
CA SER A 540 -9.91 8.28 -5.43
C SER A 540 -11.19 8.40 -6.25
N VAL A 541 -11.06 8.34 -7.56
CA VAL A 541 -12.21 8.29 -8.47
C VAL A 541 -12.61 6.83 -8.55
N VAL A 542 -13.81 6.55 -8.06
CA VAL A 542 -14.37 5.20 -7.98
C VAL A 542 -14.44 4.58 -9.37
N GLY A 543 -13.97 3.33 -9.50
CA GLY A 543 -13.86 2.60 -10.77
C GLY A 543 -12.76 3.09 -11.71
N ARG A 544 -11.87 4.00 -11.28
CA ARG A 544 -10.84 4.61 -12.16
C ARG A 544 -9.43 4.64 -11.57
N ASP A 545 -9.24 5.12 -10.34
CA ASP A 545 -7.90 5.26 -9.76
C ASP A 545 -7.84 5.08 -8.23
N GLY A 546 -6.61 5.05 -7.72
CA GLY A 546 -6.32 4.92 -6.29
C GLY A 546 -6.89 3.63 -5.69
N THR A 547 -7.12 3.65 -4.38
CA THR A 547 -7.67 2.50 -3.63
C THR A 547 -9.10 2.11 -4.02
N ALA A 548 -9.80 2.95 -4.79
CA ALA A 548 -11.16 2.66 -5.27
C ALA A 548 -11.20 2.34 -6.78
N ALA A 549 -10.05 2.16 -7.43
CA ALA A 549 -9.95 1.93 -8.88
C ALA A 549 -10.77 0.73 -9.37
N PHE A 550 -11.03 -0.23 -8.49
CA PHE A 550 -11.63 -1.52 -8.82
C PHE A 550 -12.90 -1.83 -8.03
N ARG A 551 -13.41 -0.84 -7.30
CA ARG A 551 -14.70 -0.90 -6.61
C ARG A 551 -15.74 -0.22 -7.49
N LEU A 552 -16.98 -0.72 -7.47
CA LEU A 552 -18.14 -0.08 -8.11
C LEU A 552 -17.92 0.31 -9.58
N ASP A 553 -17.09 -0.44 -10.30
CA ASP A 553 -16.95 -0.27 -11.73
C ASP A 553 -18.15 -0.93 -12.42
N GLU A 554 -18.61 -0.35 -13.54
CA GLU A 554 -19.89 -0.69 -14.20
C GLU A 554 -21.16 -0.39 -13.39
N THR A 555 -21.07 0.36 -12.28
CA THR A 555 -22.25 0.89 -11.57
C THR A 555 -22.42 2.39 -11.82
N PRO A 556 -23.58 2.99 -11.47
CA PRO A 556 -23.78 4.43 -11.53
C PRO A 556 -22.73 5.26 -10.76
N ALA A 557 -22.01 4.68 -9.79
CA ALA A 557 -20.99 5.39 -9.03
C ALA A 557 -19.67 5.60 -9.82
N ALA A 558 -19.42 4.78 -10.85
CA ALA A 558 -18.15 4.77 -11.58
C ALA A 558 -17.86 6.13 -12.25
N GLY A 559 -16.71 6.73 -11.94
CA GLY A 559 -16.26 7.99 -12.52
C GLY A 559 -16.95 9.26 -11.99
N VAL A 560 -18.10 9.14 -11.34
CA VAL A 560 -18.85 10.27 -10.76
C VAL A 560 -18.75 10.35 -9.23
N MET A 561 -18.37 9.24 -8.58
CA MET A 561 -18.06 9.19 -7.16
C MET A 561 -16.55 9.36 -6.92
N ARG A 562 -16.24 10.21 -5.93
CA ARG A 562 -14.87 10.47 -5.46
C ARG A 562 -14.82 10.21 -3.96
N ALA A 563 -14.04 9.22 -3.54
CA ALA A 563 -14.07 8.77 -2.15
C ALA A 563 -12.69 8.40 -1.60
N LYS A 564 -12.56 8.52 -0.27
CA LYS A 564 -11.48 7.93 0.50
C LYS A 564 -11.97 6.60 1.08
N THR A 565 -11.16 5.57 0.92
CA THR A 565 -11.38 4.26 1.54
C THR A 565 -10.67 4.16 2.89
N GLY A 566 -11.20 3.33 3.78
CA GLY A 566 -10.57 2.91 5.02
C GLY A 566 -10.78 1.41 5.28
N THR A 567 -9.74 0.75 5.75
CA THR A 567 -9.76 -0.68 6.07
C THR A 567 -8.78 -0.96 7.21
N LEU A 568 -9.27 -1.65 8.23
CA LEU A 568 -8.48 -2.31 9.28
C LEU A 568 -9.14 -3.67 9.57
N GLU A 569 -8.63 -4.42 10.55
CA GLU A 569 -9.33 -5.59 11.08
C GLU A 569 -10.72 -5.17 11.59
N ASN A 570 -11.76 -5.86 11.11
CA ASN A 570 -13.18 -5.63 11.45
C ASN A 570 -13.71 -4.20 11.19
N VAL A 571 -12.99 -3.36 10.44
CA VAL A 571 -13.38 -1.98 10.12
C VAL A 571 -13.30 -1.73 8.62
N SER A 572 -14.37 -1.18 8.05
CA SER A 572 -14.46 -0.74 6.67
C SER A 572 -15.10 0.65 6.59
N ALA A 573 -14.54 1.52 5.77
CA ALA A 573 -15.03 2.89 5.61
C ALA A 573 -14.97 3.36 4.15
N LEU A 574 -15.95 4.17 3.75
CA LEU A 574 -16.00 4.86 2.47
C LEU A 574 -16.70 6.20 2.64
N SER A 575 -15.99 7.30 2.39
CA SER A 575 -16.55 8.65 2.52
C SER A 575 -16.06 9.56 1.40
N GLY A 576 -16.91 10.47 0.93
CA GLY A 576 -16.55 11.39 -0.14
C GLY A 576 -17.75 12.07 -0.78
N TYR A 577 -17.64 12.34 -2.07
CA TYR A 577 -18.65 13.03 -2.87
C TYR A 577 -19.17 12.15 -4.00
N VAL A 578 -20.42 12.37 -4.40
CA VAL A 578 -20.97 11.79 -5.63
C VAL A 578 -21.76 12.85 -6.39
N ALA A 579 -21.44 13.03 -7.67
CA ALA A 579 -22.28 13.78 -8.59
C ALA A 579 -23.41 12.88 -9.08
N THR A 580 -24.65 13.28 -8.86
CA THR A 580 -25.84 12.45 -9.09
C THR A 580 -26.55 12.81 -10.40
N ALA A 581 -27.36 11.89 -10.94
CA ALA A 581 -28.16 12.15 -12.13
C ALA A 581 -29.26 13.21 -11.90
N ALA A 582 -29.61 13.47 -10.63
CA ALA A 582 -30.51 14.54 -10.22
C ALA A 582 -29.90 15.96 -10.40
N GLY A 583 -28.62 16.06 -10.80
CA GLY A 583 -27.93 17.35 -10.98
C GLY A 583 -27.38 17.95 -9.69
N GLU A 584 -27.31 17.17 -8.62
CA GLU A 584 -26.80 17.59 -7.31
C GLU A 584 -25.56 16.79 -6.91
N VAL A 585 -24.66 17.42 -6.14
CA VAL A 585 -23.54 16.72 -5.49
C VAL A 585 -23.90 16.41 -4.05
N LEU A 586 -23.73 15.14 -3.66
CA LEU A 586 -23.94 14.70 -2.28
C LEU A 586 -22.60 14.43 -1.62
N ALA A 587 -22.46 14.80 -0.34
CA ALA A 587 -21.41 14.28 0.53
C ALA A 587 -21.97 13.12 1.33
N PHE A 588 -21.19 12.06 1.46
CA PHE A 588 -21.58 10.87 2.19
C PHE A 588 -20.43 10.31 3.04
N SER A 589 -20.80 9.57 4.08
CA SER A 589 -19.87 8.78 4.86
C SER A 589 -20.52 7.48 5.31
N ILE A 590 -19.89 6.35 5.01
CA ILE A 590 -20.27 5.01 5.45
C ILE A 590 -19.12 4.48 6.33
N LEU A 591 -19.40 4.22 7.59
CA LEU A 591 -18.48 3.62 8.56
C LEU A 591 -19.08 2.31 9.05
N VAL A 592 -18.37 1.20 8.89
CA VAL A 592 -18.77 -0.13 9.37
C VAL A 592 -17.67 -0.65 10.29
N ASN A 593 -18.02 -0.92 11.54
CA ASN A 593 -17.10 -1.35 12.60
C ASN A 593 -17.59 -2.66 13.21
N ASP A 594 -16.66 -3.39 13.82
CA ASP A 594 -16.92 -4.64 14.57
C ASP A 594 -17.67 -5.69 13.76
N HIS A 595 -17.48 -5.72 12.45
CA HIS A 595 -18.15 -6.70 11.61
C HIS A 595 -17.56 -8.11 11.85
N PRO A 596 -18.40 -9.13 12.09
CA PRO A 596 -17.94 -10.50 12.08
C PRO A 596 -17.85 -10.99 10.62
N GLY A 597 -16.81 -11.75 10.28
CA GLY A 597 -16.70 -12.40 8.97
C GLY A 597 -15.79 -11.71 7.96
N ARG A 598 -15.93 -12.07 6.68
CA ARG A 598 -14.91 -11.77 5.68
C ARG A 598 -14.98 -10.31 5.25
N TYR A 599 -13.81 -9.66 5.27
CA TYR A 599 -13.62 -8.30 4.78
C TYR A 599 -14.23 -8.05 3.37
N SER A 600 -14.17 -9.04 2.48
CA SER A 600 -14.77 -9.02 1.13
C SER A 600 -16.27 -8.78 1.11
N GLU A 601 -17.01 -9.46 1.97
CA GLU A 601 -18.46 -9.39 2.07
C GLU A 601 -18.86 -8.00 2.57
N VAL A 602 -18.19 -7.49 3.58
CA VAL A 602 -18.48 -6.17 4.15
C VAL A 602 -18.15 -5.04 3.18
N VAL A 603 -17.05 -5.13 2.43
CA VAL A 603 -16.80 -4.13 1.37
C VAL A 603 -17.83 -4.19 0.26
N ARG A 604 -18.30 -5.38 -0.13
CA ARG A 604 -19.43 -5.50 -1.06
C ARG A 604 -20.69 -4.85 -0.49
N GLY A 605 -20.98 -5.03 0.80
CA GLY A 605 -22.07 -4.35 1.48
C GLY A 605 -21.96 -2.82 1.46
N VAL A 606 -20.77 -2.30 1.79
CA VAL A 606 -20.47 -0.86 1.69
C VAL A 606 -20.61 -0.36 0.24
N ASP A 607 -20.19 -1.15 -0.73
CA ASP A 607 -20.35 -0.84 -2.16
C ASP A 607 -21.84 -0.81 -2.54
N THR A 608 -22.66 -1.78 -2.12
CA THR A 608 -24.12 -1.79 -2.34
C THR A 608 -24.78 -0.50 -1.82
N ILE A 609 -24.41 -0.05 -0.61
CA ILE A 609 -24.90 1.21 -0.05
C ILE A 609 -24.43 2.41 -0.88
N ALA A 610 -23.15 2.44 -1.28
CA ALA A 610 -22.60 3.53 -2.08
C ALA A 610 -23.25 3.61 -3.48
N GLU A 611 -23.55 2.47 -4.09
CA GLU A 611 -24.29 2.38 -5.35
C GLU A 611 -25.70 2.93 -5.23
N ALA A 612 -26.41 2.61 -4.14
CA ALA A 612 -27.72 3.18 -3.85
C ALA A 612 -27.67 4.71 -3.76
N ILE A 613 -26.68 5.27 -3.05
CA ILE A 613 -26.47 6.73 -2.97
C ILE A 613 -26.22 7.32 -4.37
N ALA A 614 -25.38 6.67 -5.19
CA ALA A 614 -25.04 7.13 -6.53
C ALA A 614 -26.22 7.07 -7.51
N SER A 615 -27.21 6.23 -7.24
CA SER A 615 -28.39 6.03 -8.09
C SER A 615 -29.41 7.16 -7.98
N TYR A 616 -29.16 8.18 -7.15
CA TYR A 616 -30.06 9.31 -7.00
C TYR A 616 -30.33 10.04 -8.33
N GLY A 617 -31.62 10.16 -8.68
CA GLY A 617 -32.07 10.79 -9.91
C GLY A 617 -32.09 9.88 -11.14
N LEU A 618 -31.73 8.59 -11.01
CA LEU A 618 -31.95 7.60 -12.07
C LEU A 618 -33.40 7.08 -12.04
N PRO A 619 -33.96 6.70 -13.21
CA PRO A 619 -35.27 6.04 -13.26
C PRO A 619 -35.25 4.71 -12.49
N PRO A 620 -36.38 4.25 -11.92
CA PRO A 620 -36.50 2.89 -11.39
C PRO A 620 -36.19 1.87 -12.51
N GLY A 621 -35.17 1.02 -12.32
CA GLY A 621 -34.66 0.09 -13.34
C GLY A 621 -33.66 0.70 -14.34
N GLY A 622 -33.30 1.97 -14.17
CA GLY A 622 -32.43 2.73 -15.05
C GLY A 622 -30.94 2.53 -14.78
N VAL A 623 -30.45 1.31 -14.96
CA VAL A 623 -29.11 1.17 -15.57
C VAL A 623 -29.34 1.46 -17.05
N PRO A 624 -28.73 2.50 -17.65
CA PRO A 624 -28.80 2.66 -19.10
C PRO A 624 -28.20 1.41 -19.75
N PRO A 625 -28.93 0.70 -20.62
CA PRO A 625 -28.30 -0.29 -21.47
C PRO A 625 -27.37 0.48 -22.41
N ALA A 626 -26.09 0.11 -22.37
CA ALA A 626 -25.06 0.41 -23.35
C ALA A 626 -24.38 1.80 -23.30
N ALA A 627 -23.16 1.79 -22.76
CA ALA A 627 -21.98 2.05 -23.61
C ALA A 627 -21.38 0.71 -24.09
N VAL A 628 -22.24 -0.16 -24.64
CA VAL A 628 -21.88 -1.29 -25.50
C VAL A 628 -21.89 -0.73 -26.92
N ALA A 629 -20.79 -0.09 -27.29
CA ALA A 629 -20.41 0.03 -28.69
C ALA A 629 -19.38 -1.06 -28.97
N ALA A 630 -19.85 -2.31 -29.01
CA ALA A 630 -19.23 -3.38 -29.77
C ALA A 630 -20.30 -3.85 -30.76
N GLY A 631 -19.94 -3.89 -32.04
CA GLY A 631 -20.86 -4.07 -33.17
C GLY A 631 -21.67 -5.37 -33.12
N PRO A 632 -22.53 -5.59 -34.15
CA PRO A 632 -23.40 -6.76 -34.19
C PRO A 632 -22.57 -8.04 -34.02
N PRO A 633 -23.06 -9.05 -33.28
CA PRO A 633 -22.33 -10.28 -33.08
C PRO A 633 -22.09 -10.91 -34.45
N ALA A 634 -20.81 -11.03 -34.79
CA ALA A 634 -20.42 -11.97 -35.82
C ALA A 634 -20.98 -13.32 -35.40
N THR A 635 -21.75 -13.94 -36.29
CA THR A 635 -22.25 -15.30 -36.19
C THR A 635 -21.04 -16.23 -36.07
N LEU A 636 -20.58 -16.47 -34.85
CA LEU A 636 -19.61 -17.51 -34.53
C LEU A 636 -20.40 -18.76 -34.20
N GLY A 637 -20.22 -19.76 -35.06
CA GLY A 637 -20.83 -21.07 -34.91
C GLY A 637 -20.42 -21.75 -33.60
N GLN A 638 -21.41 -22.42 -33.01
CA GLN A 638 -21.32 -23.66 -32.25
C GLN A 638 -20.40 -23.72 -31.02
N GLY A 639 -21.04 -23.70 -29.84
CA GLY A 639 -20.51 -24.21 -28.57
C GLY A 639 -19.88 -23.15 -27.64
N ALA A 640 -20.41 -22.99 -26.43
CA ALA A 640 -19.70 -22.26 -25.38
C ALA A 640 -18.34 -22.95 -25.12
N PRO A 641 -17.22 -22.21 -25.00
CA PRO A 641 -15.91 -22.82 -24.77
C PRO A 641 -15.96 -23.70 -23.52
N SER A 642 -15.39 -24.89 -23.61
CA SER A 642 -15.41 -25.86 -22.52
C SER A 642 -14.75 -25.28 -21.27
N LEU A 643 -15.10 -25.81 -20.09
CA LEU A 643 -14.46 -25.44 -18.82
C LEU A 643 -12.91 -25.47 -18.95
N ARG A 644 -12.40 -26.50 -19.63
CA ARG A 644 -10.97 -26.70 -19.90
C ARG A 644 -10.36 -25.56 -20.71
N ASP A 645 -11.04 -25.10 -21.76
CA ASP A 645 -10.54 -24.04 -22.62
C ASP A 645 -10.47 -22.70 -21.87
N ARG A 646 -11.51 -22.38 -21.08
CA ARG A 646 -11.55 -21.14 -20.29
C ARG A 646 -10.46 -21.13 -19.22
N VAL A 647 -10.32 -22.21 -18.47
CA VAL A 647 -9.26 -22.36 -17.46
C VAL A 647 -7.87 -22.26 -18.09
N ARG A 648 -7.65 -22.90 -19.25
CA ARG A 648 -6.38 -22.81 -19.97
C ARG A 648 -6.03 -21.37 -20.34
N VAL A 649 -6.99 -20.64 -20.92
CA VAL A 649 -6.84 -19.25 -21.34
C VAL A 649 -6.48 -18.37 -20.13
N TYR A 650 -7.27 -18.39 -19.06
CA TYR A 650 -7.04 -17.49 -17.93
C TYR A 650 -5.77 -17.80 -17.15
N ALA A 651 -5.47 -19.08 -16.94
CA ALA A 651 -4.21 -19.44 -16.30
C ALA A 651 -2.98 -19.11 -17.17
N SER A 652 -3.10 -19.13 -18.51
CA SER A 652 -2.03 -18.66 -19.39
C SER A 652 -1.81 -17.15 -19.27
N LEU A 653 -2.90 -16.38 -19.22
CA LEU A 653 -2.84 -14.92 -18.99
C LEU A 653 -2.26 -14.57 -17.61
N GLY A 654 -2.52 -15.42 -16.61
CA GLY A 654 -1.91 -15.30 -15.28
C GLY A 654 -0.41 -15.55 -15.31
N ALA A 655 0.03 -16.60 -16.01
CA ALA A 655 1.45 -16.94 -16.14
C ALA A 655 2.28 -15.85 -16.85
N GLU A 656 1.66 -15.00 -17.67
CA GLU A 656 2.34 -13.84 -18.27
C GLU A 656 2.74 -12.77 -17.25
N GLU A 657 2.03 -12.70 -16.11
CA GLU A 657 2.19 -11.67 -15.07
C GLU A 657 2.22 -10.26 -15.70
N ASN A 658 1.21 -9.96 -16.53
CA ASN A 658 1.17 -8.76 -17.36
C ASN A 658 0.07 -7.79 -16.87
N PRO A 659 0.42 -6.59 -16.38
CA PRO A 659 -0.55 -5.60 -15.92
C PRO A 659 -1.59 -5.19 -16.97
N ARG A 660 -1.31 -5.37 -18.27
CA ARG A 660 -2.28 -5.10 -19.35
C ARG A 660 -3.47 -6.06 -19.34
N ASN A 661 -3.31 -7.25 -18.78
CA ASN A 661 -4.35 -8.27 -18.71
C ASN A 661 -5.40 -7.93 -17.64
N VAL A 662 -5.09 -7.03 -16.70
CA VAL A 662 -5.94 -6.71 -15.54
C VAL A 662 -7.35 -6.26 -15.95
N ARG A 663 -7.48 -5.42 -16.98
CA ARG A 663 -8.81 -4.95 -17.44
C ARG A 663 -9.65 -6.10 -17.99
N PHE A 664 -9.05 -6.95 -18.82
CA PHE A 664 -9.71 -8.10 -19.40
C PHE A 664 -10.10 -9.13 -18.34
N LEU A 665 -9.16 -9.50 -17.47
CA LEU A 665 -9.37 -10.49 -16.42
C LEU A 665 -10.44 -10.06 -15.41
N LYS A 666 -10.62 -8.75 -15.18
CA LYS A 666 -11.76 -8.25 -14.37
C LYS A 666 -13.09 -8.41 -15.05
N SER A 667 -13.16 -8.03 -16.33
CA SER A 667 -14.37 -8.22 -17.13
C SER A 667 -14.76 -9.70 -17.13
N ALA A 668 -13.78 -10.58 -17.35
CA ALA A 668 -13.95 -12.02 -17.27
C ALA A 668 -14.45 -12.49 -15.89
N LEU A 669 -13.84 -12.00 -14.80
CA LEU A 669 -14.25 -12.38 -13.44
C LEU A 669 -15.68 -11.94 -13.12
N ARG A 670 -16.17 -10.83 -13.69
CA ARG A 670 -17.55 -10.36 -13.49
C ARG A 670 -18.56 -11.23 -14.24
N THR A 671 -18.22 -11.61 -15.47
CA THR A 671 -19.14 -12.36 -16.34
C THR A 671 -19.10 -13.87 -16.12
N GLU A 672 -18.01 -14.39 -15.55
CA GLU A 672 -17.86 -15.82 -15.35
C GLU A 672 -18.64 -16.29 -14.12
N THR A 673 -19.43 -17.35 -14.31
CA THR A 673 -20.27 -17.93 -13.27
C THR A 673 -19.68 -19.21 -12.68
N ASP A 674 -18.77 -19.87 -13.37
CA ASP A 674 -18.18 -21.12 -12.89
C ASP A 674 -17.14 -20.88 -11.78
N PRO A 675 -17.32 -21.43 -10.56
CA PRO A 675 -16.43 -21.17 -9.44
C PRO A 675 -14.95 -21.50 -9.72
N VAL A 676 -14.68 -22.60 -10.42
CA VAL A 676 -13.30 -23.02 -10.73
C VAL A 676 -12.65 -22.05 -11.70
N VAL A 677 -13.38 -21.62 -12.73
CA VAL A 677 -12.86 -20.62 -13.68
C VAL A 677 -12.68 -19.26 -13.00
N ARG A 678 -13.61 -18.85 -12.15
CA ARG A 678 -13.51 -17.61 -11.36
C ARG A 678 -12.26 -17.61 -10.49
N ALA A 679 -11.97 -18.73 -9.82
CA ALA A 679 -10.77 -18.87 -9.00
C ALA A 679 -9.48 -18.78 -9.84
N VAL A 680 -9.46 -19.40 -11.03
CA VAL A 680 -8.34 -19.30 -11.97
C VAL A 680 -8.17 -17.87 -12.52
N ILE A 681 -9.26 -17.16 -12.81
CA ILE A 681 -9.22 -15.75 -13.22
C ILE A 681 -8.69 -14.89 -12.06
N ALA A 682 -9.13 -15.15 -10.83
CA ALA A 682 -8.68 -14.45 -9.64
C ALA A 682 -7.18 -14.69 -9.37
N GLU A 683 -6.69 -15.91 -9.60
CA GLU A 683 -5.25 -16.22 -9.55
C GLU A 683 -4.48 -15.48 -10.66
N ALA A 684 -5.03 -15.45 -11.87
CA ALA A 684 -4.43 -14.70 -12.97
C ALA A 684 -4.37 -13.19 -12.69
N LEU A 685 -5.39 -12.65 -12.01
CA LEU A 685 -5.40 -11.28 -11.50
C LEU A 685 -4.37 -11.08 -10.41
N TYR A 686 -4.23 -12.01 -9.47
CA TYR A 686 -3.19 -11.98 -8.45
C TYR A 686 -1.79 -11.93 -9.05
N HIS A 687 -1.54 -12.72 -10.09
CA HIS A 687 -0.25 -12.69 -10.79
C HIS A 687 -0.03 -11.40 -11.59
N SER A 688 -1.09 -10.81 -12.16
CA SER A 688 -0.99 -9.58 -12.97
C SER A 688 -0.97 -8.30 -12.14
N GLU A 689 -1.58 -8.32 -10.96
CA GLU A 689 -1.59 -7.24 -9.96
C GLU A 689 -1.73 -7.85 -8.55
N PRO A 690 -0.61 -8.15 -7.87
CA PRO A 690 -0.62 -8.78 -6.55
C PRO A 690 -1.39 -8.02 -5.46
N SER A 691 -1.32 -6.69 -5.43
CA SER A 691 -1.90 -5.89 -4.34
C SER A 691 -3.42 -5.94 -4.34
N LEU A 692 -4.01 -5.99 -5.53
CA LEU A 692 -5.43 -6.18 -5.73
C LEU A 692 -5.86 -7.64 -5.73
N GLY A 693 -5.15 -8.48 -6.49
CA GLY A 693 -5.61 -9.82 -6.82
C GLY A 693 -5.52 -10.80 -5.66
N ALA A 694 -4.65 -10.55 -4.67
CA ALA A 694 -4.55 -11.38 -3.47
C ALA A 694 -5.89 -11.49 -2.72
N ARG A 695 -6.63 -10.38 -2.66
CA ARG A 695 -7.94 -10.33 -2.04
C ARG A 695 -8.98 -11.11 -2.86
N LEU A 696 -9.06 -10.84 -4.17
CA LEU A 696 -10.01 -11.51 -5.07
C LEU A 696 -9.77 -13.02 -5.14
N LEU A 697 -8.50 -13.42 -5.06
CA LEU A 697 -8.10 -14.83 -5.00
C LEU A 697 -8.65 -15.49 -3.74
N ILE A 698 -8.46 -14.88 -2.56
CA ILE A 698 -9.03 -15.34 -1.29
C ILE A 698 -10.55 -15.48 -1.34
N GLU A 699 -11.20 -14.53 -2.00
CA GLU A 699 -12.65 -14.53 -2.19
C GLU A 699 -13.15 -15.66 -3.09
N ALA A 700 -12.42 -15.94 -4.17
CA ALA A 700 -12.85 -16.89 -5.19
C ALA A 700 -12.58 -18.36 -4.84
N PHE A 701 -11.88 -18.65 -3.74
CA PHE A 701 -11.61 -20.02 -3.31
C PHE A 701 -12.65 -20.52 -2.32
N GLU A 702 -13.42 -21.46 -2.80
CA GLU A 702 -14.46 -22.15 -2.06
C GLU A 702 -13.97 -23.59 -1.85
N PRO A 703 -13.31 -23.89 -0.72
CA PRO A 703 -12.69 -25.19 -0.50
C PRO A 703 -13.76 -26.22 -0.14
N ASP A 704 -14.57 -26.62 -1.11
CA ASP A 704 -15.43 -27.79 -1.01
C ASP A 704 -14.87 -28.95 -1.85
N ALA A 705 -15.42 -30.14 -1.63
CA ALA A 705 -14.94 -31.35 -2.26
C ALA A 705 -15.10 -31.35 -3.80
N ASP A 706 -16.14 -30.72 -4.34
CA ASP A 706 -16.36 -30.64 -5.79
C ASP A 706 -15.37 -29.67 -6.44
N PHE A 707 -15.26 -28.47 -5.88
CA PHE A 707 -14.35 -27.43 -6.32
C PHE A 707 -12.90 -27.92 -6.36
N LEU A 708 -12.44 -28.56 -5.29
CA LEU A 708 -11.07 -29.07 -5.18
C LEU A 708 -10.79 -30.24 -6.15
N ARG A 709 -11.72 -31.18 -6.32
CA ARG A 709 -11.58 -32.25 -7.33
C ARG A 709 -11.50 -31.69 -8.75
N ARG A 710 -12.31 -30.69 -9.06
CA ARG A 710 -12.31 -30.04 -10.38
C ARG A 710 -11.03 -29.24 -10.62
N LEU A 711 -10.47 -28.60 -9.60
CA LEU A 711 -9.13 -27.97 -9.67
C LEU A 711 -8.00 -28.99 -9.85
N ALA A 712 -8.04 -30.12 -9.14
CA ALA A 712 -7.05 -31.19 -9.27
C ALA A 712 -7.09 -31.81 -10.68
N THR A 713 -8.29 -32.00 -11.24
CA THR A 713 -8.49 -32.48 -12.62
C THR A 713 -7.89 -31.50 -13.64
N VAL A 714 -8.03 -30.20 -13.42
CA VAL A 714 -7.38 -29.18 -14.25
C VAL A 714 -5.85 -29.25 -14.14
N ALA A 715 -5.32 -29.50 -12.94
CA ALA A 715 -3.88 -29.57 -12.70
C ALA A 715 -3.22 -30.74 -13.43
N SER A 716 -3.84 -31.93 -13.33
CA SER A 716 -3.34 -33.16 -13.95
C SER A 716 -3.29 -33.05 -15.48
N GLU A 717 -4.29 -32.41 -16.09
CA GLU A 717 -4.34 -32.15 -17.54
C GLU A 717 -3.29 -31.15 -18.03
N ARG A 718 -2.82 -30.25 -17.15
CA ARG A 718 -1.82 -29.22 -17.48
C ARG A 718 -0.38 -29.67 -17.26
N GLY A 719 -0.16 -30.77 -16.55
CA GLY A 719 1.19 -31.22 -16.16
C GLY A 719 1.91 -30.22 -15.24
N GLY A 720 1.16 -29.51 -14.39
CA GLY A 720 1.66 -28.46 -13.50
C GLY A 720 1.00 -28.51 -12.13
N PRO A 721 1.47 -27.69 -11.17
CA PRO A 721 0.93 -27.69 -9.82
C PRO A 721 -0.50 -27.13 -9.78
N THR A 722 -1.29 -27.49 -8.76
CA THR A 722 -2.72 -27.18 -8.73
C THR A 722 -2.94 -25.67 -8.80
N PRO A 723 -3.70 -25.17 -9.81
CA PRO A 723 -4.04 -23.76 -9.90
C PRO A 723 -4.74 -23.34 -8.61
N VAL A 724 -4.57 -22.09 -8.23
CA VAL A 724 -5.19 -21.44 -7.06
C VAL A 724 -4.59 -21.90 -5.75
N LEU A 725 -4.58 -23.21 -5.46
CA LEU A 725 -4.13 -23.79 -4.17
C LEU A 725 -2.80 -23.24 -3.71
N SER A 726 -1.90 -23.08 -4.66
CA SER A 726 -0.58 -22.57 -4.42
C SER A 726 -0.39 -21.10 -4.10
N SER A 727 -1.08 -20.26 -4.84
CA SER A 727 -1.13 -18.83 -4.58
C SER A 727 -1.80 -18.62 -3.21
N PHE A 728 -2.68 -19.54 -2.80
CA PHE A 728 -3.18 -19.64 -1.43
C PHE A 728 -2.15 -20.07 -0.40
N LEU A 729 -1.36 -21.11 -0.69
CA LEU A 729 -0.25 -21.53 0.17
C LEU A 729 0.74 -20.39 0.39
N ASP A 730 1.03 -19.60 -0.65
CA ASP A 730 1.87 -18.41 -0.55
C ASP A 730 1.26 -17.36 0.38
N LEU A 731 -0.03 -17.04 0.20
CA LEU A 731 -0.75 -16.08 1.06
C LEU A 731 -0.83 -16.56 2.51
N ALA A 732 -1.08 -17.85 2.74
CA ALA A 732 -1.11 -18.45 4.07
C ALA A 732 0.27 -18.40 4.73
N ALA A 733 1.34 -18.68 3.99
CA ALA A 733 2.72 -18.58 4.47
C ALA A 733 3.16 -17.14 4.78
N GLU A 734 2.48 -16.12 4.23
CA GLU A 734 2.67 -14.72 4.62
C GLU A 734 2.01 -14.34 5.97
N GLY A 735 1.37 -15.29 6.66
CA GLY A 735 0.67 -15.04 7.92
C GLY A 735 -0.75 -14.50 7.73
N ARG A 736 -1.31 -14.58 6.52
CA ARG A 736 -2.70 -14.14 6.30
C ARG A 736 -3.67 -15.15 6.90
N ARG A 737 -4.27 -14.79 8.04
CA ARG A 737 -5.22 -15.64 8.78
C ARG A 737 -6.41 -16.10 7.92
N ASP A 738 -6.90 -15.26 7.02
CA ASP A 738 -7.99 -15.60 6.08
C ASP A 738 -7.58 -16.66 5.05
N ALA A 739 -6.35 -16.60 4.54
CA ALA A 739 -5.79 -17.63 3.66
C ALA A 739 -5.47 -18.93 4.42
N ILE A 740 -4.95 -18.84 5.65
CA ILE A 740 -4.72 -20.00 6.53
C ILE A 740 -6.04 -20.72 6.82
N ALA A 741 -7.10 -19.99 7.17
CA ALA A 741 -8.42 -20.58 7.42
C ALA A 741 -8.99 -21.29 6.18
N ARG A 742 -8.82 -20.70 4.99
CA ARG A 742 -9.21 -21.31 3.70
C ARG A 742 -8.44 -22.59 3.41
N LEU A 743 -7.14 -22.59 3.68
CA LEU A 743 -6.28 -23.76 3.51
C LEU A 743 -6.64 -24.88 4.51
N PHE A 744 -6.93 -24.52 5.76
CA PHE A 744 -7.37 -25.48 6.77
C PHE A 744 -8.70 -26.13 6.41
N ALA A 745 -9.65 -25.35 5.88
CA ALA A 745 -10.87 -25.90 5.31
C ALA A 745 -10.60 -26.84 4.12
N ALA A 746 -9.63 -26.53 3.26
CA ALA A 746 -9.25 -27.41 2.15
C ALA A 746 -8.65 -28.74 2.62
N ALA A 747 -7.89 -28.75 3.72
CA ALA A 747 -7.28 -29.95 4.29
C ALA A 747 -8.31 -31.04 4.64
N ARG A 748 -9.51 -30.64 5.07
CA ARG A 748 -10.65 -31.53 5.34
C ARG A 748 -11.03 -32.36 4.11
N PHE A 749 -11.04 -31.74 2.93
CA PHE A 749 -11.55 -32.33 1.69
C PHE A 749 -10.45 -32.93 0.81
N ALA A 750 -9.20 -32.48 0.99
CA ALA A 750 -8.05 -32.94 0.21
C ALA A 750 -7.64 -34.39 0.53
N THR A 751 -8.10 -34.97 1.66
CA THR A 751 -7.80 -36.35 2.05
C THR A 751 -8.35 -37.41 1.09
N ALA A 752 -9.36 -37.05 0.27
CA ALA A 752 -9.99 -37.95 -0.69
C ALA A 752 -9.26 -38.05 -2.05
N ASP A 753 -8.25 -37.21 -2.29
CA ASP A 753 -7.45 -37.16 -3.53
C ASP A 753 -5.96 -37.20 -3.17
N ALA A 754 -5.26 -38.28 -3.49
CA ALA A 754 -3.89 -38.49 -3.00
C ALA A 754 -2.89 -37.41 -3.47
N PRO A 755 -2.82 -37.01 -4.76
CA PRO A 755 -1.98 -35.90 -5.20
C PRO A 755 -2.29 -34.57 -4.51
N LEU A 756 -3.57 -34.21 -4.41
CA LEU A 756 -4.00 -32.97 -3.75
C LEU A 756 -3.70 -33.01 -2.25
N GLY A 757 -3.92 -34.16 -1.61
CA GLY A 757 -3.63 -34.41 -0.20
C GLY A 757 -2.15 -34.24 0.12
N THR A 758 -1.25 -34.70 -0.76
CA THR A 758 0.19 -34.46 -0.64
C THR A 758 0.53 -32.97 -0.80
N GLU A 759 0.00 -32.27 -1.82
CA GLU A 759 0.26 -30.84 -2.02
C GLU A 759 -0.21 -29.99 -0.83
N VAL A 760 -1.38 -30.31 -0.26
CA VAL A 760 -1.91 -29.64 0.95
C VAL A 760 -1.08 -29.98 2.18
N ALA A 761 -0.67 -31.25 2.36
CA ALA A 761 0.16 -31.67 3.48
C ALA A 761 1.52 -30.96 3.51
N GLU A 762 2.26 -31.00 2.40
CA GLU A 762 3.54 -30.29 2.25
C GLU A 762 3.36 -28.78 2.47
N GLY A 763 2.28 -28.22 1.91
CA GLY A 763 1.91 -26.83 2.09
C GLY A 763 1.65 -26.46 3.55
N LEU A 764 0.93 -27.30 4.31
CA LEU A 764 0.64 -27.07 5.73
C LEU A 764 1.88 -27.13 6.61
N SER A 765 2.78 -28.09 6.36
CA SER A 765 4.10 -28.12 7.02
C SER A 765 4.81 -26.79 6.79
N GLU A 766 4.84 -26.34 5.53
CA GLU A 766 5.53 -25.12 5.17
C GLU A 766 4.90 -23.87 5.79
N VAL A 767 3.57 -23.74 5.75
CA VAL A 767 2.84 -22.64 6.37
C VAL A 767 3.10 -22.60 7.87
N GLY A 768 3.04 -23.75 8.57
CA GLY A 768 3.33 -23.87 9.99
C GLY A 768 4.78 -23.52 10.38
N ARG A 769 5.74 -23.62 9.44
CA ARG A 769 7.12 -23.16 9.64
C ARG A 769 7.26 -21.64 9.54
N THR A 770 6.43 -21.01 8.73
CA THR A 770 6.45 -19.56 8.48
C THR A 770 5.63 -18.73 9.43
N ALA A 771 4.44 -19.22 9.75
CA ALA A 771 3.38 -18.50 10.44
C ALA A 771 2.80 -19.36 11.57
N PRO A 772 3.64 -19.86 12.51
CA PRO A 772 3.21 -20.79 13.54
C PRO A 772 2.16 -20.17 14.47
N ASP A 773 2.29 -18.89 14.80
CA ASP A 773 1.39 -18.19 15.71
C ASP A 773 0.04 -17.92 15.05
N GLU A 774 0.02 -17.57 13.76
CA GLU A 774 -1.22 -17.40 13.00
C GLU A 774 -1.91 -18.73 12.75
N CYS A 775 -1.16 -19.80 12.48
CA CYS A 775 -1.71 -21.16 12.43
C CYS A 775 -2.36 -21.54 13.76
N LEU A 776 -1.69 -21.28 14.88
CA LEU A 776 -2.23 -21.53 16.22
C LEU A 776 -3.51 -20.73 16.46
N ALA A 777 -3.53 -19.45 16.11
CA ALA A 777 -4.70 -18.60 16.25
C ALA A 777 -5.91 -19.12 15.44
N VAL A 778 -5.68 -19.57 14.19
CA VAL A 778 -6.74 -20.14 13.35
C VAL A 778 -7.18 -21.51 13.87
N LEU A 779 -6.25 -22.39 14.27
CA LEU A 779 -6.54 -23.71 14.84
C LEU A 779 -7.47 -23.59 16.06
N GLY A 780 -7.25 -22.60 16.93
CA GLY A 780 -8.10 -22.37 18.11
C GLY A 780 -9.56 -22.02 17.78
N GLY A 781 -9.83 -21.56 16.56
CA GLY A 781 -11.18 -21.24 16.08
C GLY A 781 -11.90 -22.37 15.32
N LEU A 782 -11.20 -23.43 14.95
CA LEU A 782 -11.77 -24.52 14.14
C LEU A 782 -12.71 -25.44 14.94
N ASP A 783 -13.56 -26.18 14.22
CA ASP A 783 -14.22 -27.37 14.75
C ASP A 783 -13.23 -28.55 14.86
N GLU A 784 -13.58 -29.53 15.70
CA GLU A 784 -12.71 -30.66 16.03
C GLU A 784 -12.35 -31.52 14.80
N GLU A 785 -13.28 -31.70 13.86
CA GLU A 785 -13.08 -32.53 12.67
C GLU A 785 -12.05 -31.87 11.73
N THR A 786 -12.22 -30.57 11.47
CA THR A 786 -11.28 -29.80 10.63
C THR A 786 -9.90 -29.70 11.30
N ALA A 787 -9.84 -29.48 12.61
CA ALA A 787 -8.57 -29.46 13.35
C ALA A 787 -7.80 -30.78 13.24
N LYS A 788 -8.47 -31.93 13.40
CA LYS A 788 -7.86 -33.26 13.22
C LYS A 788 -7.36 -33.49 11.80
N ALA A 789 -8.12 -33.08 10.79
CA ALA A 789 -7.72 -33.20 9.39
C ALA A 789 -6.45 -32.38 9.09
N VAL A 790 -6.39 -31.15 9.61
CA VAL A 790 -5.23 -30.26 9.49
C VAL A 790 -4.00 -30.86 10.16
N LEU A 791 -4.12 -31.32 11.41
CA LEU A 791 -2.98 -31.90 12.15
C LEU A 791 -2.48 -33.19 11.52
N SER A 792 -3.38 -34.04 11.02
CA SER A 792 -3.00 -35.25 10.28
C SER A 792 -2.26 -34.91 8.99
N ALA A 793 -2.73 -33.90 8.24
CA ALA A 793 -2.06 -33.43 7.04
C ALA A 793 -0.71 -32.76 7.34
N PHE A 794 -0.62 -32.01 8.44
CA PHE A 794 0.63 -31.40 8.92
C PHE A 794 1.70 -32.46 9.24
N VAL A 795 1.34 -33.52 9.98
CA VAL A 795 2.27 -34.62 10.30
C VAL A 795 2.72 -35.31 9.02
N ARG A 796 1.79 -35.72 8.14
CA ARG A 796 2.13 -36.33 6.85
C ARG A 796 3.02 -35.46 5.95
N GLY A 797 2.89 -34.15 6.04
CA GLY A 797 3.63 -33.19 5.23
C GLY A 797 4.99 -32.79 5.79
N THR A 798 5.32 -33.21 7.00
CA THR A 798 6.56 -32.83 7.69
C THR A 798 7.45 -34.05 7.83
N PRO A 799 8.73 -33.99 7.39
CA PRO A 799 9.68 -35.08 7.61
C PRO A 799 9.80 -35.42 9.10
N VAL A 800 9.90 -36.71 9.41
CA VAL A 800 9.92 -37.21 10.80
C VAL A 800 11.06 -36.57 11.60
N GLU A 801 12.22 -36.38 10.98
CA GLU A 801 13.41 -35.79 11.59
C GLU A 801 13.23 -34.28 11.89
N GLU A 802 12.28 -33.62 11.24
CA GLU A 802 12.00 -32.19 11.42
C GLU A 802 10.87 -31.93 12.42
N LEU A 803 9.98 -32.91 12.65
CA LEU A 803 8.77 -32.76 13.47
C LEU A 803 9.09 -32.24 14.89
N GLU A 804 10.13 -32.75 15.55
CA GLU A 804 10.54 -32.30 16.90
C GLU A 804 10.98 -30.84 16.97
N SER A 805 11.60 -30.34 15.90
CA SER A 805 12.11 -28.97 15.85
C SER A 805 11.13 -27.99 15.20
N HIS A 806 9.99 -28.48 14.72
CA HIS A 806 9.08 -27.71 13.88
C HIS A 806 8.40 -26.55 14.66
N PRO A 807 8.41 -25.31 14.15
CA PRO A 807 7.86 -24.15 14.86
C PRO A 807 6.39 -24.30 15.29
N LEU A 808 5.52 -24.82 14.41
CA LEU A 808 4.11 -25.04 14.74
C LEU A 808 3.90 -26.03 15.89
N ARG A 809 4.71 -27.10 15.95
CA ARG A 809 4.64 -28.08 17.04
C ARG A 809 5.01 -27.41 18.37
N ARG A 810 6.13 -26.68 18.39
CA ARG A 810 6.58 -25.95 19.60
C ARG A 810 5.56 -24.91 20.05
N ALA A 811 4.93 -24.22 19.11
CA ALA A 811 3.86 -23.26 19.43
C ALA A 811 2.64 -23.94 20.05
N LEU A 812 2.24 -25.12 19.56
CA LEU A 812 1.15 -25.92 20.13
C LEU A 812 1.50 -26.45 21.54
N GLU A 813 2.72 -26.95 21.74
CA GLU A 813 3.20 -27.41 23.05
C GLU A 813 3.24 -26.26 24.07
N ALA A 814 3.82 -25.12 23.69
CA ALA A 814 3.86 -23.92 24.54
C ALA A 814 2.46 -23.41 24.89
N ALA A 815 1.51 -23.45 23.95
CA ALA A 815 0.12 -23.07 24.19
C ALA A 815 -0.59 -24.03 25.16
N ALA A 816 -0.26 -25.32 25.12
CA ALA A 816 -0.80 -26.31 26.05
C ALA A 816 -0.28 -26.10 27.49
N GLU A 817 0.99 -25.74 27.64
CA GLU A 817 1.60 -25.43 28.94
C GLU A 817 1.07 -24.13 29.56
N GLN A 818 0.69 -23.15 28.74
CA GLN A 818 0.22 -21.83 29.18
C GLN A 818 -1.30 -21.76 29.44
N GLY A 819 -2.01 -22.88 29.38
CA GLY A 819 -3.46 -22.92 29.61
C GLY A 819 -4.28 -22.31 28.45
N GLY A 820 -3.91 -22.62 27.21
CA GLY A 820 -4.66 -22.22 26.02
C GLY A 820 -6.12 -22.71 26.00
N SER A 821 -6.89 -22.27 25.00
CA SER A 821 -8.31 -22.66 24.86
C SER A 821 -8.51 -24.18 24.87
N GLU A 822 -9.68 -24.65 25.31
CA GLU A 822 -10.05 -26.08 25.34
C GLU A 822 -9.80 -26.78 23.98
N ARG A 823 -10.07 -26.08 22.88
CA ARG A 823 -9.84 -26.57 21.51
C ARG A 823 -8.36 -26.71 21.15
N LEU A 824 -7.50 -25.80 21.64
CA LEU A 824 -6.06 -25.89 21.45
C LEU A 824 -5.45 -27.02 22.28
N LEU A 825 -5.94 -27.22 23.50
CA LEU A 825 -5.54 -28.36 24.33
C LEU A 825 -5.89 -29.69 23.66
N ALA A 826 -7.11 -29.84 23.15
CA ALA A 826 -7.53 -31.02 22.39
C ALA A 826 -6.68 -31.24 21.13
N SER A 827 -6.32 -30.17 20.43
CA SER A 827 -5.44 -30.20 19.25
C SER A 827 -4.03 -30.68 19.62
N GLY A 828 -3.47 -30.19 20.73
CA GLY A 828 -2.18 -30.64 21.25
C GLY A 828 -2.19 -32.12 21.65
N SER A 829 -3.22 -32.58 22.34
CA SER A 829 -3.39 -34.00 22.69
C SER A 829 -3.50 -34.90 21.46
N TYR A 830 -4.24 -34.47 20.44
CA TYR A 830 -4.37 -35.25 19.20
C TYR A 830 -3.06 -35.32 18.41
N LEU A 831 -2.31 -34.22 18.32
CA LEU A 831 -0.98 -34.22 17.70
C LEU A 831 -0.04 -35.18 18.42
N HIS A 832 -0.06 -35.19 19.76
CA HIS A 832 0.71 -36.15 20.56
C HIS A 832 0.34 -37.60 20.20
N THR A 833 -0.95 -37.94 20.11
CA THR A 833 -1.40 -39.29 19.68
C THR A 833 -0.93 -39.67 18.27
N LEU A 834 -0.92 -38.73 17.32
CA LEU A 834 -0.44 -39.00 15.97
C LEU A 834 1.05 -39.35 15.93
N LEU A 835 1.87 -38.62 16.68
CA LEU A 835 3.33 -38.83 16.72
C LEU A 835 3.69 -40.18 17.35
N HIS A 836 2.99 -40.60 18.40
CA HIS A 836 3.22 -41.91 19.04
C HIS A 836 2.67 -43.10 18.24
N ARG A 837 1.73 -42.89 17.31
CA ARG A 837 1.22 -43.95 16.41
C ARG A 837 2.19 -44.31 15.29
N GLU A 838 2.99 -43.36 14.80
CA GLU A 838 3.99 -43.63 13.75
C GLU A 838 5.23 -44.37 14.28
N GLU A 839 5.55 -44.24 15.57
CA GLU A 839 6.63 -45.00 16.22
C GLU A 839 6.30 -46.51 16.38
N GLU A 840 5.02 -46.90 16.32
CA GLU A 840 4.56 -48.29 16.50
C GLU A 840 4.34 -49.08 15.18
N GLY A 841 4.47 -48.45 14.00
CA GLY A 841 4.55 -49.17 12.72
C GLY A 841 3.25 -49.79 12.16
N GLU A 842 2.15 -49.05 12.08
CA GLU A 842 0.96 -49.43 11.30
C GLU A 842 0.77 -48.53 10.06
N ALA A 843 0.99 -49.09 8.86
CA ALA A 843 0.73 -48.42 7.59
C ALA A 843 -0.75 -48.55 7.16
N PRO A 844 -1.42 -47.51 6.63
CA PRO A 844 -2.74 -47.67 6.02
C PRO A 844 -2.60 -47.81 4.50
N HIS A 845 -2.59 -49.05 4.00
CA HIS A 845 -2.94 -49.36 2.61
C HIS A 845 -4.17 -50.26 2.56
N ALA A 846 -5.23 -49.72 1.91
CA ALA A 846 -6.27 -50.39 1.15
C ALA A 846 -6.84 -51.74 1.67
N SER A 847 -8.08 -51.70 2.16
CA SER A 847 -8.98 -52.85 2.16
C SER A 847 -10.36 -52.41 1.70
N LEU A 848 -10.68 -52.71 0.44
CA LEU A 848 -12.05 -52.94 -0.03
C LEU A 848 -12.02 -54.10 -1.04
N ALA A 849 -12.31 -55.29 -0.48
CA ALA A 849 -13.04 -56.43 -1.04
C ALA A 849 -12.72 -56.92 -2.47
N THR A 850 -11.98 -58.03 -2.51
CA THR A 850 -12.08 -59.07 -3.54
C THR A 850 -13.40 -59.83 -3.42
N GLY A 851 -14.19 -59.87 -4.49
CA GLY A 851 -15.21 -60.89 -4.72
C GLY A 851 -14.78 -61.72 -5.93
N GLU A 852 -14.53 -63.01 -5.69
CA GLU A 852 -14.08 -64.00 -6.67
C GLU A 852 -15.14 -64.28 -7.76
N GLY A 853 -14.65 -64.60 -8.97
CA GLY A 853 -15.50 -65.06 -10.07
C GLY A 853 -14.72 -65.42 -11.34
N SER A 854 -14.05 -66.58 -11.31
CA SER A 854 -13.78 -67.51 -12.43
C SER A 854 -13.06 -67.02 -13.70
N GLU A 855 -11.82 -67.51 -13.87
CA GLU A 855 -11.14 -67.85 -15.14
C GLU A 855 -11.97 -68.86 -15.99
N PRO A 856 -11.77 -69.01 -17.33
CA PRO A 856 -10.48 -69.46 -17.86
C PRO A 856 -10.05 -69.05 -19.30
N ALA A 857 -8.75 -69.29 -19.53
CA ALA A 857 -8.09 -69.86 -20.71
C ALA A 857 -8.02 -69.12 -22.07
N LEU A 858 -6.77 -69.01 -22.51
CA LEU A 858 -6.27 -68.77 -23.87
C LEU A 858 -6.58 -69.97 -24.78
N GLU A 859 -7.02 -69.73 -26.03
CA GLU A 859 -6.45 -70.36 -27.22
C GLU A 859 -6.95 -69.73 -28.54
N GLU A 860 -6.05 -69.71 -29.53
CA GLU A 860 -6.24 -69.65 -31.00
C GLU A 860 -6.51 -68.32 -31.75
N THR A 861 -5.46 -67.85 -32.44
CA THR A 861 -5.48 -67.25 -33.80
C THR A 861 -5.93 -68.29 -34.85
N PRO A 862 -6.50 -67.97 -36.03
CA PRO A 862 -6.01 -67.00 -37.03
C PRO A 862 -7.16 -66.13 -37.64
N GLU A 863 -6.98 -65.12 -38.49
CA GLU A 863 -6.49 -65.19 -39.87
C GLU A 863 -6.54 -63.78 -40.50
N GLU A 864 -5.64 -63.55 -41.46
CA GLU A 864 -5.47 -62.33 -42.26
C GLU A 864 -6.70 -61.95 -43.09
N VAL A 865 -7.08 -60.67 -43.14
CA VAL A 865 -7.46 -59.97 -44.39
C VAL A 865 -7.16 -58.47 -44.28
N GLN A 866 -6.14 -58.02 -45.01
CA GLN A 866 -6.12 -56.72 -45.71
C GLN A 866 -6.24 -57.05 -47.22
N PRO A 867 -6.75 -56.18 -48.12
CA PRO A 867 -6.23 -54.81 -48.29
C PRO A 867 -7.18 -53.74 -48.86
N GLY A 868 -6.68 -52.51 -48.91
CA GLY A 868 -7.13 -51.43 -49.79
C GLY A 868 -7.35 -50.13 -49.02
N GLY A 869 -6.64 -49.04 -49.22
CA GLY A 869 -5.80 -48.62 -50.34
C GLY A 869 -6.18 -47.18 -50.71
N GLY A 870 -5.20 -46.27 -50.74
CA GLY A 870 -5.30 -44.88 -51.22
C GLY A 870 -5.75 -43.89 -50.14
N GLY A 871 -4.91 -42.96 -49.65
CA GLY A 871 -4.22 -41.90 -50.41
C GLY A 871 -5.17 -40.68 -50.47
N GLY A 872 -4.89 -39.49 -49.97
CA GLY A 872 -3.65 -38.81 -49.62
C GLY A 872 -3.81 -37.37 -50.14
N LEU A 873 -3.80 -36.39 -49.24
CA LEU A 873 -3.18 -35.05 -49.32
C LEU A 873 -3.57 -34.20 -48.11
#